data_AF-A0A165D6Y3-F1
#
_entry.id   AF-A0A165D6Y3-F1
#
_cell.length_a   1.000
_cell.length_b   1.000
_cell.length_c   1.000
_cell.angle_alpha   90.00
_cell.angle_beta   90.00
_cell.angle_gamma   90.00
#
_symmetry.space_group_name_H-M   'P 1'
#
loop_
_entity.id
_entity.type
_entity.pdbx_description
1 polymer ?
#
loop_
_entity_poly.entity_id
_entity_poly.type
_entity_poly.pdbx_seq_one_letter_code
_entity_poly.pdbx_strand_id
1 'polypeptide(L)'
;MTSDRAGAWGPAAKAPVPRRGPPKKVIGARSHRVFRYGIFGLCLIVGLVFASDFSKFKITVPQWPATLKEKYEMNQLQKPRMQLDNQDAHIVGPVTNGRVVVTGGGGMIGKHLIRRLLGASTPVTAVDLIFNDNELEELYEAQPKARKLLKIVREDIRNPSSLHKALTSDVAGVVHLAAVSRESWCEDNQADCFDVNDGGTQAVLSALDAAKKGGNRPWLVFASDRRVYDSRAPHPVQEDAATNPTSPLGISKLKAEGSIQAHLIGIANSGRGVMHAITLRLSDVYGSVYDHADRLVASIASPAMTHLPVQYINSEHKLDLVHIDDCVDAFLLAMKRLTTLAKDTRRTSPRTTHDIYNVAGVRSATVSQLVDKVLHLTRSKSPILQLESAVQTQGNYQGSIAKAIHGLGFRSKVSLDDGLLRLIGSYLARTEQFLIDRIDQTCYAASPHPEINSRVEKLDGCIVHVSADVSGLLGSLNAYSGHWQVDDDHQATRILATVRWADDSRWMLSLQNSEDKVEFFGLRKGQTDDAKNMHDPVFHSEASEQLIEWELETDAERAAVKLVVPGTEHQLGPPPYFGGEFTWISRSADVFPWRLSPLCCPASEPWPFTAEDPLDHSIEYLRVATEDHFAASIPKSRCDRLSRALEHVGEQLGTLSLGLLDDDLIFRKTKLGPASGWVQAQLPACTNICDHPAVCVDTGDCQCVLSTCSVQKRFPFVAAANSHNVSFSSPGREEQKPDSHHLETRPSIEPWMTILRPQARQYLLSQPPFPNVYVSQFTDSAKQWISEQAKPLHELDEKNCFSADSMMELLVREQSTAQAGQADLYFLPNYQARYDGLWHYAWEALRKNVPSMDPHRLIIPFTHDFGACRSFDFSLWNLRHHARRDPSTRHVIAWSVNGDLNSVCYKPFQDVVIPPRTCNTPELFEKFRNSANVRPASERKTLAAFTGTYWGVGGITRRKVVCNRFQSRQVSPALQSQHELRTVWGSYGPYGTYLEVLEDTIFCPVPEGVAGWSPRLVDAVYAGCIPVFIGQAAQHPFHDMLDWAQFSVTVDRENLQRLERVLLSYTMDEVLEMQRKLMLVREALVYPLDGEAASMGETEERGPEWWAMHASRMRWLTKYPGPGVVDRPDGLL
;
A
#
# COMPACT_ATOMS: atom_id res chain seq x y z
N MET A 1 -32.52 46.83 28.67
CA MET A 1 -32.85 48.27 28.73
C MET A 1 -32.39 48.92 27.44
N THR A 2 -33.16 49.88 26.92
CA THR A 2 -32.93 50.57 25.65
C THR A 2 -31.94 51.74 25.79
N SER A 3 -31.38 52.20 24.65
CA SER A 3 -30.94 53.58 24.39
C SER A 3 -29.70 54.09 25.19
N ASP A 4 -28.89 55.07 24.73
CA ASP A 4 -28.83 55.78 23.45
C ASP A 4 -27.46 56.48 23.21
N ARG A 5 -27.19 56.85 21.95
CA ARG A 5 -26.46 58.05 21.44
C ARG A 5 -25.15 58.58 22.07
N ALA A 6 -24.06 58.41 21.30
CA ALA A 6 -23.29 59.45 20.58
C ALA A 6 -22.83 60.79 21.23
N GLY A 7 -21.51 61.05 21.17
CA GLY A 7 -20.95 62.20 20.40
C GLY A 7 -20.11 63.30 21.12
N ALA A 8 -18.81 63.42 20.76
CA ALA A 8 -17.92 64.62 20.68
C ALA A 8 -16.44 64.16 20.56
N TRP A 9 -15.61 64.53 19.56
CA TRP A 9 -14.89 65.81 19.33
C TRP A 9 -14.03 66.26 20.55
N GLY A 10 -12.72 66.59 20.48
CA GLY A 10 -11.76 66.82 19.38
C GLY A 10 -10.29 66.98 19.87
N PRO A 11 -9.33 67.52 19.06
CA PRO A 11 -7.88 67.26 19.21
C PRO A 11 -6.99 68.48 19.56
N ALA A 12 -5.70 68.26 19.92
CA ALA A 12 -4.56 69.19 19.69
C ALA A 12 -3.17 68.57 20.00
N ALA A 13 -2.09 69.17 19.48
CA ALA A 13 -0.68 68.75 19.63
C ALA A 13 0.26 69.86 20.11
N LYS A 14 1.46 69.53 20.65
CA LYS A 14 2.79 70.18 20.42
C LYS A 14 3.90 69.73 21.39
N ALA A 15 5.17 69.82 20.95
CA ALA A 15 6.40 69.66 21.74
C ALA A 15 6.92 71.00 22.33
N PRO A 16 7.95 71.05 23.20
CA PRO A 16 9.35 71.18 22.71
C PRO A 16 10.48 70.57 23.61
N VAL A 17 11.76 70.76 23.20
CA VAL A 17 13.03 70.21 23.77
C VAL A 17 13.73 71.22 24.73
N PRO A 18 14.74 70.83 25.54
CA PRO A 18 16.13 71.24 25.23
C PRO A 18 17.28 70.26 25.60
N ARG A 19 18.52 70.64 25.26
CA ARG A 19 19.78 69.85 25.17
C ARG A 19 20.75 70.02 26.36
N ARG A 20 21.76 69.14 26.52
CA ARG A 20 23.24 69.42 26.42
C ARG A 20 24.13 68.20 26.75
N GLY A 21 25.38 68.19 26.24
CA GLY A 21 26.37 67.10 26.37
C GLY A 21 27.73 67.52 26.99
N PRO A 22 28.89 67.25 26.35
CA PRO A 22 29.85 66.16 26.66
C PRO A 22 31.21 66.71 27.24
N PRO A 23 32.35 65.96 27.40
CA PRO A 23 33.26 65.58 26.26
C PRO A 23 34.35 64.46 26.47
N LYS A 24 35.20 64.27 25.42
CA LYS A 24 36.65 63.88 25.37
C LYS A 24 37.15 62.43 25.05
N LYS A 25 38.11 62.40 24.09
CA LYS A 25 39.14 61.37 23.77
C LYS A 25 40.51 61.77 24.37
N VAL A 26 41.39 60.81 24.71
CA VAL A 26 42.90 60.85 24.68
C VAL A 26 43.38 59.36 24.67
N ILE A 27 43.98 58.77 23.62
CA ILE A 27 45.38 58.76 23.11
C ILE A 27 46.44 58.01 23.98
N GLY A 28 46.99 56.89 23.46
CA GLY A 28 48.44 56.79 23.18
C GLY A 28 49.34 55.73 23.87
N ALA A 29 50.07 54.94 23.03
CA ALA A 29 51.42 54.34 23.26
C ALA A 29 51.57 53.23 24.35
N ARG A 30 52.53 52.27 24.36
CA ARG A 30 53.70 51.77 23.55
C ARG A 30 54.12 50.39 24.18
N SER A 31 54.98 49.48 23.68
CA SER A 31 55.66 49.23 22.38
C SER A 31 56.47 47.90 22.38
N HIS A 32 56.48 47.16 21.26
CA HIS A 32 57.55 46.30 20.68
C HIS A 32 58.53 45.43 21.52
N ARG A 33 58.79 44.18 21.05
CA ARG A 33 60.02 43.75 20.30
C ARG A 33 59.84 42.35 19.63
N VAL A 34 60.10 42.13 18.33
CA VAL A 34 61.35 41.71 17.60
C VAL A 34 61.95 40.38 18.12
N PHE A 35 62.23 39.28 17.37
CA PHE A 35 62.93 38.98 16.08
C PHE A 35 62.25 37.79 15.33
N ARG A 36 62.32 37.52 14.00
CA ARG A 36 63.30 37.61 12.86
C ARG A 36 64.21 36.38 12.61
N TYR A 37 63.94 35.70 11.48
CA TYR A 37 64.81 34.91 10.56
C TYR A 37 65.56 33.63 11.00
N GLY A 38 65.48 32.61 10.12
CA GLY A 38 66.43 31.50 9.98
C GLY A 38 66.25 30.83 8.60
N ILE A 39 67.32 30.75 7.79
CA ILE A 39 67.37 30.12 6.46
C ILE A 39 68.65 29.25 6.39
N PHE A 40 68.64 28.20 5.53
CA PHE A 40 69.76 27.37 5.04
C PHE A 40 70.18 26.09 5.78
N GLY A 41 70.49 25.04 4.97
CA GLY A 41 71.12 23.76 5.36
C GLY A 41 70.19 22.53 5.24
N LEU A 42 69.74 22.05 4.07
CA LEU A 42 70.45 21.51 2.89
C LEU A 42 70.94 20.04 3.08
N CYS A 43 70.76 19.23 2.02
CA CYS A 43 71.13 17.81 1.81
C CYS A 43 70.02 16.75 2.09
N LEU A 44 69.74 15.75 1.23
CA LEU A 44 70.20 15.39 -0.14
C LEU A 44 69.16 14.40 -0.77
N ILE A 45 68.90 14.48 -2.09
CA ILE A 45 68.66 13.37 -3.07
C ILE A 45 67.47 12.38 -2.78
N VAL A 46 66.50 12.06 -3.65
CA VAL A 46 66.20 12.18 -5.12
C VAL A 46 64.70 12.56 -5.28
N GLY A 47 64.13 13.09 -6.37
CA GLY A 47 64.69 13.74 -7.57
C GLY A 47 64.04 13.31 -8.91
N LEU A 48 63.62 14.29 -9.74
CA LEU A 48 63.46 14.26 -11.22
C LEU A 48 62.19 13.55 -11.78
N VAL A 49 61.49 14.02 -12.84
CA VAL A 49 61.83 14.88 -14.01
C VAL A 49 60.68 15.84 -14.41
N PHE A 50 61.07 17.03 -14.94
CA PHE A 50 60.44 17.99 -15.89
C PHE A 50 59.08 17.64 -16.57
N ALA A 51 58.10 18.56 -16.63
CA ALA A 51 57.87 19.63 -17.64
C ALA A 51 57.47 19.10 -19.05
N SER A 52 56.58 19.71 -19.84
CA SER A 52 56.11 21.11 -19.89
C SER A 52 54.73 21.29 -20.55
N ASP A 53 54.25 22.55 -20.52
CA ASP A 53 53.59 23.29 -21.62
C ASP A 53 52.08 23.64 -21.58
N PHE A 54 51.77 24.74 -22.29
CA PHE A 54 50.59 25.60 -22.16
C PHE A 54 49.37 25.10 -22.93
N SER A 55 48.24 24.94 -22.22
CA SER A 55 46.90 25.31 -22.71
C SER A 55 45.84 25.06 -21.62
N LYS A 56 45.31 26.10 -20.97
CA LYS A 56 44.07 26.06 -20.17
C LYS A 56 43.64 27.47 -19.70
N PHE A 57 42.72 28.07 -20.43
CA PHE A 57 41.60 28.78 -19.82
C PHE A 57 40.33 28.12 -20.36
N LYS A 58 39.81 27.14 -19.60
CA LYS A 58 38.46 26.60 -19.78
C LYS A 58 37.60 27.20 -18.67
N ILE A 59 36.42 27.69 -19.03
CA ILE A 59 35.38 28.05 -18.07
C ILE A 59 35.00 26.78 -17.31
N THR A 60 35.13 26.81 -15.99
CA THR A 60 34.89 25.65 -15.13
C THR A 60 33.38 25.50 -14.91
N VAL A 61 32.74 24.67 -15.73
CA VAL A 61 31.43 24.07 -15.38
C VAL A 61 31.65 23.21 -14.12
N PRO A 62 30.74 23.20 -13.12
CA PRO A 62 30.89 22.34 -11.96
C PRO A 62 30.87 20.87 -12.40
N GLN A 63 31.99 20.16 -12.24
CA GLN A 63 31.95 18.71 -12.34
C GLN A 63 31.20 18.18 -11.12
N TRP A 64 30.04 17.56 -11.33
CA TRP A 64 29.40 16.79 -10.27
C TRP A 64 30.36 15.67 -9.82
N PRO A 65 30.60 15.48 -8.51
CA PRO A 65 31.46 14.41 -8.04
C PRO A 65 30.78 13.06 -8.22
N ALA A 66 31.61 12.00 -8.30
CA ALA A 66 31.39 10.59 -7.97
C ALA A 66 29.96 10.13 -7.67
N THR A 67 29.60 8.97 -8.22
CA THR A 67 28.26 8.36 -8.11
C THR A 67 27.71 8.41 -6.68
N LEU A 68 26.38 8.52 -6.54
CA LEU A 68 25.74 8.53 -5.22
C LEU A 68 26.17 7.34 -4.36
N LYS A 69 26.40 6.19 -5.00
CA LYS A 69 27.02 4.99 -4.44
C LYS A 69 28.41 5.23 -3.86
N GLU A 70 29.35 5.82 -4.59
CA GLU A 70 30.69 6.16 -4.07
C GLU A 70 30.63 7.17 -2.91
N LYS A 71 29.74 8.18 -2.96
CA LYS A 71 29.55 9.11 -1.84
C LYS A 71 28.96 8.43 -0.60
N TYR A 72 27.99 7.55 -0.80
CA TYR A 72 27.36 6.77 0.25
C TYR A 72 28.34 5.77 0.86
N GLU A 73 29.09 5.02 0.05
CA GLU A 73 30.15 4.10 0.48
C GLU A 73 31.28 4.84 1.23
N MET A 74 31.71 6.01 0.75
CA MET A 74 32.68 6.88 1.45
C MET A 74 32.17 7.35 2.82
N ASN A 75 30.89 7.70 2.94
CA ASN A 75 30.27 8.08 4.22
C ASN A 75 30.03 6.85 5.13
N GLN A 76 29.69 5.69 4.56
CA GLN A 76 29.50 4.44 5.30
C GLN A 76 30.82 3.86 5.83
N LEU A 77 31.95 4.11 5.15
CA LEU A 77 33.30 3.81 5.67
C LEU A 77 33.67 4.62 6.93
N GLN A 78 32.89 5.65 7.29
CA GLN A 78 33.08 6.45 8.51
C GLN A 78 31.99 6.23 9.58
N LYS A 79 30.87 5.60 9.23
CA LYS A 79 29.86 5.19 10.22
C LYS A 79 30.22 3.80 10.75
N PRO A 80 30.12 3.54 12.08
CA PRO A 80 30.13 2.17 12.55
C PRO A 80 28.88 1.50 11.99
N ARG A 81 29.05 0.63 10.99
CA ARG A 81 28.00 -0.33 10.59
C ARG A 81 27.53 -0.98 11.89
N MET A 82 26.22 -0.97 12.15
CA MET A 82 25.66 -1.76 13.23
C MET A 82 25.77 -3.23 12.83
N GLN A 83 26.96 -3.79 13.03
CA GLN A 83 27.09 -5.19 13.39
C GLN A 83 26.19 -5.34 14.62
N LEU A 84 25.00 -5.91 14.40
CA LEU A 84 24.29 -6.67 15.43
C LEU A 84 25.24 -7.80 15.80
N ASP A 85 26.16 -7.44 16.70
CA ASP A 85 27.37 -8.20 16.93
C ASP A 85 26.97 -9.52 17.55
N ASN A 86 27.23 -10.61 16.85
CA ASN A 86 26.62 -11.92 17.09
C ASN A 86 27.37 -12.64 18.23
N GLN A 87 27.63 -11.89 19.31
CA GLN A 87 28.56 -12.20 20.40
C GLN A 87 27.90 -12.84 21.62
N ASP A 88 26.57 -12.98 21.63
CA ASP A 88 25.95 -14.03 22.44
C ASP A 88 26.13 -15.38 21.74
N ALA A 89 26.74 -16.33 22.45
CA ALA A 89 27.08 -17.65 21.92
C ALA A 89 25.83 -18.51 21.63
N HIS A 90 25.18 -18.24 20.50
CA HIS A 90 24.16 -19.08 19.91
C HIS A 90 24.77 -20.41 19.45
N ILE A 91 24.00 -21.49 19.53
CA ILE A 91 24.55 -22.84 19.42
C ILE A 91 24.97 -23.11 17.96
N VAL A 92 26.26 -23.26 17.72
CA VAL A 92 26.75 -23.77 16.42
C VAL A 92 26.16 -25.17 16.22
N GLY A 93 25.50 -25.38 15.08
CA GLY A 93 24.75 -26.60 14.82
C GLY A 93 25.61 -27.87 14.94
N PRO A 94 25.02 -29.02 15.31
CA PRO A 94 25.80 -30.25 15.44
C PRO A 94 26.33 -30.70 14.08
N VAL A 95 27.64 -30.93 13.99
CA VAL A 95 28.24 -31.63 12.85
C VAL A 95 27.77 -33.09 12.87
N THR A 96 26.90 -33.45 11.93
CA THR A 96 26.41 -34.81 11.76
C THR A 96 27.28 -35.58 10.77
N ASN A 97 27.52 -36.87 10.99
CA ASN A 97 28.25 -37.75 10.06
C ASN A 97 27.39 -38.16 8.85
N GLY A 98 26.48 -37.29 8.42
CA GLY A 98 25.41 -37.56 7.48
C GLY A 98 24.50 -36.34 7.31
N ARG A 99 23.57 -36.45 6.39
CA ARG A 99 22.68 -35.37 5.93
C ARG A 99 21.50 -35.16 6.87
N VAL A 100 21.09 -33.91 7.07
CA VAL A 100 19.85 -33.57 7.78
C VAL A 100 18.79 -33.19 6.75
N VAL A 101 17.60 -33.78 6.85
CA VAL A 101 16.45 -33.34 6.03
C VAL A 101 15.63 -32.36 6.86
N VAL A 102 15.33 -31.18 6.31
CA VAL A 102 14.44 -30.19 6.91
C VAL A 102 13.23 -30.06 6.00
N THR A 103 12.10 -30.67 6.39
CA THR A 103 10.82 -30.40 5.72
C THR A 103 10.26 -29.09 6.26
N GLY A 104 9.64 -28.24 5.45
CA GLY A 104 9.24 -26.89 5.85
C GLY A 104 10.43 -25.92 5.77
N GLY A 105 11.39 -26.22 4.89
CA GLY A 105 12.65 -25.49 4.75
C GLY A 105 12.51 -24.09 4.13
N GLY A 106 11.42 -23.82 3.42
CA GLY A 106 11.04 -22.51 2.90
C GLY A 106 10.26 -21.66 3.90
N GLY A 107 9.72 -22.27 4.97
CA GLY A 107 9.08 -21.59 6.09
C GLY A 107 10.05 -20.85 7.02
N MET A 108 9.50 -19.98 7.88
CA MET A 108 10.26 -19.13 8.82
C MET A 108 11.31 -19.91 9.63
N ILE A 109 10.90 -20.92 10.40
CA ILE A 109 11.80 -21.70 11.27
C ILE A 109 12.83 -22.49 10.43
N GLY A 110 12.39 -23.04 9.29
CA GLY A 110 13.25 -23.77 8.36
C GLY A 110 14.40 -22.92 7.84
N LYS A 111 14.12 -21.71 7.34
CA LYS A 111 15.12 -20.77 6.82
C LYS A 111 16.22 -20.43 7.84
N HIS A 112 15.85 -20.17 9.09
CA HIS A 112 16.82 -19.87 10.16
C HIS A 112 17.61 -21.11 10.60
N LEU A 113 16.94 -22.27 10.75
CA LEU A 113 17.61 -23.52 11.07
C LEU A 113 18.62 -23.94 9.98
N ILE A 114 18.24 -23.84 8.70
CA ILE A 114 19.10 -24.16 7.56
C ILE A 114 20.37 -23.30 7.56
N ARG A 115 20.25 -21.97 7.77
CA ARG A 115 21.41 -21.05 7.88
C ARG A 115 22.38 -21.45 8.99
N ARG A 116 21.87 -21.95 10.12
CA ARG A 116 22.67 -22.38 11.28
C ARG A 116 23.33 -23.75 11.06
N LEU A 117 22.67 -24.66 10.34
CA LEU A 117 23.25 -25.96 9.94
C LEU A 117 24.34 -25.81 8.87
N LEU A 118 24.12 -24.96 7.87
CA LEU A 118 25.08 -24.68 6.81
C LEU A 118 26.32 -23.92 7.34
N GLY A 119 26.13 -23.01 8.31
CA GLY A 119 27.24 -22.40 9.06
C GLY A 119 28.12 -23.43 9.78
N ALA A 120 27.52 -24.48 10.36
CA ALA A 120 28.22 -25.63 10.93
C ALA A 120 28.82 -26.59 9.87
N SER A 121 28.68 -26.30 8.58
CA SER A 121 29.05 -27.16 7.45
C SER A 121 28.34 -28.53 7.42
N THR A 122 27.16 -28.64 8.04
CA THR A 122 26.30 -29.83 7.98
C THR A 122 25.57 -29.89 6.62
N PRO A 123 25.59 -31.01 5.88
CA PRO A 123 24.82 -31.17 4.65
C PRO A 123 23.31 -31.21 4.93
N VAL A 124 22.53 -30.45 4.16
CA VAL A 124 21.09 -30.31 4.34
C VAL A 124 20.34 -30.66 3.05
N THR A 125 19.21 -31.35 3.18
CA THR A 125 18.15 -31.34 2.15
C THR A 125 16.95 -30.58 2.69
N ALA A 126 16.58 -29.48 2.05
CA ALA A 126 15.37 -28.74 2.37
C ALA A 126 14.22 -29.23 1.47
N VAL A 127 13.12 -29.65 2.07
CA VAL A 127 11.88 -30.05 1.37
C VAL A 127 10.80 -29.03 1.70
N ASP A 128 10.19 -28.42 0.69
CA ASP A 128 9.09 -27.48 0.85
C ASP A 128 8.34 -27.37 -0.48
N LEU A 129 7.10 -26.89 -0.45
CA LEU A 129 6.38 -26.51 -1.68
C LEU A 129 6.99 -25.25 -2.29
N ILE A 130 7.44 -24.31 -1.45
CA ILE A 130 7.78 -22.94 -1.88
C ILE A 130 9.20 -22.58 -1.42
N PHE A 131 10.01 -22.11 -2.37
CA PHE A 131 11.25 -21.37 -2.08
C PHE A 131 11.21 -20.06 -2.88
N ASN A 132 11.65 -18.98 -2.26
CA ASN A 132 11.89 -17.71 -2.94
C ASN A 132 13.32 -17.74 -3.50
N ASP A 133 13.46 -17.60 -4.81
CA ASP A 133 14.75 -17.77 -5.49
C ASP A 133 15.71 -16.61 -5.21
N ASN A 134 15.20 -15.39 -4.99
CA ASN A 134 16.03 -14.26 -4.57
C ASN A 134 16.62 -14.51 -3.16
N GLU A 135 15.77 -14.93 -2.21
CA GLU A 135 16.21 -15.26 -0.83
C GLU A 135 17.16 -16.48 -0.78
N LEU A 136 17.12 -17.34 -1.81
CA LEU A 136 18.01 -18.48 -1.97
C LEU A 136 19.37 -18.08 -2.56
N GLU A 137 19.41 -17.15 -3.53
CA GLU A 137 20.67 -16.58 -4.01
C GLU A 137 21.32 -15.69 -2.92
N GLU A 138 20.55 -14.87 -2.17
CA GLU A 138 21.04 -14.18 -0.95
C GLU A 138 21.73 -15.16 0.02
N LEU A 139 21.15 -16.35 0.23
CA LEU A 139 21.75 -17.40 1.07
C LEU A 139 23.04 -17.96 0.45
N TYR A 140 23.10 -18.14 -0.87
CA TYR A 140 24.31 -18.61 -1.55
C TYR A 140 25.43 -17.57 -1.58
N GLU A 141 25.11 -16.28 -1.61
CA GLU A 141 26.08 -15.19 -1.51
C GLU A 141 26.61 -15.04 -0.08
N ALA A 142 25.72 -15.00 0.92
CA ALA A 142 26.08 -14.92 2.33
C ALA A 142 26.81 -16.18 2.83
N GLN A 143 26.51 -17.35 2.26
CA GLN A 143 27.13 -18.63 2.62
C GLN A 143 27.50 -19.47 1.37
N PRO A 144 28.61 -19.19 0.66
CA PRO A 144 28.97 -19.88 -0.59
C PRO A 144 29.10 -21.40 -0.51
N LYS A 145 29.36 -21.95 0.69
CA LYS A 145 29.33 -23.40 0.96
C LYS A 145 27.95 -24.03 0.73
N ALA A 146 26.87 -23.26 0.87
CA ALA A 146 25.50 -23.71 0.68
C ALA A 146 25.27 -24.27 -0.74
N ARG A 147 25.90 -23.73 -1.78
CA ARG A 147 25.83 -24.28 -3.16
C ARG A 147 26.31 -25.73 -3.28
N LYS A 148 27.06 -26.26 -2.30
CA LYS A 148 27.51 -27.67 -2.23
C LYS A 148 26.81 -28.49 -1.15
N LEU A 149 26.36 -27.86 -0.07
CA LEU A 149 25.82 -28.54 1.11
C LEU A 149 24.29 -28.59 1.14
N LEU A 150 23.60 -27.64 0.50
CA LEU A 150 22.15 -27.54 0.44
C LEU A 150 21.61 -28.21 -0.84
N LYS A 151 20.68 -29.16 -0.66
CA LYS A 151 19.83 -29.69 -1.74
C LYS A 151 18.42 -29.17 -1.53
N ILE A 152 17.84 -28.51 -2.54
CA ILE A 152 16.43 -28.10 -2.54
C ILE A 152 15.58 -29.19 -3.20
N VAL A 153 14.41 -29.47 -2.61
CA VAL A 153 13.37 -30.35 -3.16
C VAL A 153 12.05 -29.58 -3.07
N ARG A 154 11.58 -29.06 -4.21
CA ARG A 154 10.34 -28.25 -4.33
C ARG A 154 9.12 -29.16 -4.53
N GLU A 155 8.63 -29.79 -3.46
CA GLU A 155 7.64 -30.88 -3.52
C GLU A 155 6.78 -30.95 -2.23
N ASP A 156 5.59 -31.54 -2.33
CA ASP A 156 4.71 -31.81 -1.17
C ASP A 156 5.25 -32.96 -0.31
N ILE A 157 5.09 -32.85 1.02
CA ILE A 157 5.46 -33.92 1.97
C ILE A 157 4.54 -35.13 1.91
N ARG A 158 3.29 -34.99 1.44
CA ARG A 158 2.36 -36.11 1.25
C ARG A 158 2.73 -36.96 0.04
N ASN A 159 3.52 -36.45 -0.90
CA ASN A 159 3.98 -37.22 -2.06
C ASN A 159 5.08 -38.21 -1.64
N PRO A 160 4.80 -39.53 -1.62
CA PRO A 160 5.77 -40.50 -1.12
C PRO A 160 7.04 -40.54 -1.98
N SER A 161 6.89 -40.42 -3.31
CA SER A 161 8.02 -40.43 -4.26
C SER A 161 9.00 -39.29 -3.98
N SER A 162 8.48 -38.12 -3.59
CA SER A 162 9.28 -36.93 -3.33
C SER A 162 10.01 -36.99 -2.00
N LEU A 163 9.37 -37.57 -0.96
CA LEU A 163 10.07 -37.95 0.27
C LEU A 163 11.19 -38.97 0.01
N HIS A 164 10.97 -39.97 -0.85
CA HIS A 164 12.02 -40.95 -1.20
C HIS A 164 13.22 -40.31 -1.93
N LYS A 165 13.00 -39.25 -2.74
CA LYS A 165 14.08 -38.44 -3.35
C LYS A 165 14.87 -37.61 -2.31
N ALA A 166 14.27 -37.30 -1.16
CA ALA A 166 14.84 -36.47 -0.12
C ALA A 166 15.54 -37.28 1.00
N LEU A 167 14.96 -38.41 1.40
CA LEU A 167 15.45 -39.31 2.45
C LEU A 167 16.39 -40.38 1.87
N THR A 168 17.58 -39.96 1.46
CA THR A 168 18.64 -40.85 0.94
C THR A 168 19.39 -41.60 2.05
N SER A 169 20.15 -42.66 1.71
CA SER A 169 20.81 -43.55 2.68
C SER A 169 21.97 -42.93 3.51
N ASP A 170 22.30 -41.66 3.25
CA ASP A 170 23.23 -40.81 4.00
C ASP A 170 22.52 -39.92 5.05
N VAL A 171 21.18 -39.95 5.12
CA VAL A 171 20.41 -39.13 6.06
C VAL A 171 20.56 -39.62 7.49
N ALA A 172 21.01 -38.74 8.37
CA ALA A 172 21.19 -38.97 9.80
C ALA A 172 19.91 -38.69 10.61
N GLY A 173 19.07 -37.76 10.14
CA GLY A 173 17.81 -37.41 10.77
C GLY A 173 16.97 -36.40 10.00
N VAL A 174 15.72 -36.25 10.43
CA VAL A 174 14.72 -35.34 9.88
C VAL A 174 14.32 -34.33 10.96
N VAL A 175 14.28 -33.05 10.59
CA VAL A 175 13.56 -32.02 11.35
C VAL A 175 12.28 -31.70 10.57
N HIS A 176 11.14 -32.09 11.15
CA HIS A 176 9.83 -32.00 10.53
C HIS A 176 9.11 -30.72 10.97
N LEU A 177 9.25 -29.66 10.14
CA LEU A 177 8.60 -28.35 10.31
C LEU A 177 7.45 -28.11 9.31
N ALA A 178 7.35 -28.92 8.25
CA ALA A 178 6.31 -28.79 7.24
C ALA A 178 4.93 -29.06 7.84
N ALA A 179 4.10 -28.02 7.88
CA ALA A 179 2.76 -28.03 8.44
C ALA A 179 2.04 -26.77 8.00
N VAL A 180 0.71 -26.81 7.93
CA VAL A 180 -0.08 -25.59 8.01
C VAL A 180 -0.14 -25.15 9.47
N SER A 181 0.34 -23.94 9.74
CA SER A 181 0.55 -23.43 11.10
C SER A 181 -0.34 -22.25 11.48
N ARG A 182 -1.15 -21.73 10.55
CA ARG A 182 -2.06 -20.60 10.81
C ARG A 182 -3.42 -21.12 11.31
N GLU A 183 -3.81 -20.66 12.49
CA GLU A 183 -5.07 -21.04 13.14
C GLU A 183 -6.30 -20.66 12.29
N SER A 184 -6.40 -19.38 11.89
CA SER A 184 -7.46 -18.86 11.03
C SER A 184 -7.63 -19.60 9.70
N TRP A 185 -6.52 -20.05 9.09
CA TRP A 185 -6.60 -20.85 7.86
C TRP A 185 -7.08 -22.27 8.13
N CYS A 186 -6.62 -22.90 9.22
CA CYS A 186 -7.08 -24.23 9.62
C CYS A 186 -8.55 -24.25 10.08
N GLU A 187 -9.09 -23.13 10.56
CA GLU A 187 -10.52 -22.97 10.87
C GLU A 187 -11.38 -23.00 9.59
N ASP A 188 -10.96 -22.24 8.57
CA ASP A 188 -11.61 -22.20 7.25
C ASP A 188 -11.37 -23.49 6.43
N ASN A 189 -10.22 -24.17 6.58
CA ASN A 189 -9.75 -25.27 5.72
C ASN A 189 -9.37 -26.53 6.53
N GLN A 190 -10.32 -27.06 7.32
CA GLN A 190 -10.05 -28.12 8.28
C GLN A 190 -9.52 -29.42 7.64
N ALA A 191 -10.11 -29.87 6.53
CA ALA A 191 -9.71 -31.13 5.90
C ALA A 191 -8.22 -31.11 5.46
N ASP A 192 -7.81 -30.07 4.74
CA ASP A 192 -6.43 -29.90 4.27
C ASP A 192 -5.45 -29.66 5.42
N CYS A 193 -5.85 -28.90 6.45
CA CYS A 193 -5.03 -28.71 7.65
C CYS A 193 -4.69 -30.05 8.31
N PHE A 194 -5.64 -30.98 8.39
CA PHE A 194 -5.41 -32.31 8.95
C PHE A 194 -4.61 -33.22 8.01
N ASP A 195 -4.90 -33.22 6.71
CA ASP A 195 -4.17 -34.05 5.73
C ASP A 195 -2.69 -33.64 5.62
N VAL A 196 -2.38 -32.34 5.60
CA VAL A 196 -1.00 -31.86 5.63
C VAL A 196 -0.33 -32.16 6.98
N ASN A 197 -0.97 -31.84 8.11
CA ASN A 197 -0.29 -31.91 9.41
C ASN A 197 -0.14 -33.34 9.95
N ASP A 198 -1.18 -34.19 9.84
CA ASP A 198 -1.15 -35.57 10.30
C ASP A 198 -0.80 -36.55 9.16
N GLY A 199 -1.50 -36.47 8.02
CA GLY A 199 -1.21 -37.30 6.84
C GLY A 199 0.21 -37.10 6.30
N GLY A 200 0.68 -35.86 6.21
CA GLY A 200 2.07 -35.52 5.88
C GLY A 200 3.08 -36.04 6.93
N THR A 201 2.74 -36.01 8.22
CA THR A 201 3.57 -36.63 9.27
C THR A 201 3.67 -38.15 9.07
N GLN A 202 2.56 -38.83 8.78
CA GLN A 202 2.51 -40.26 8.50
C GLN A 202 3.31 -40.64 7.24
N ALA A 203 3.29 -39.79 6.20
CA ALA A 203 4.12 -39.97 5.01
C ALA A 203 5.61 -39.86 5.34
N VAL A 204 6.03 -38.88 6.16
CA VAL A 204 7.42 -38.73 6.64
C VAL A 204 7.86 -39.94 7.48
N LEU A 205 7.02 -40.44 8.39
CA LEU A 205 7.28 -41.66 9.16
C LEU A 205 7.45 -42.90 8.26
N SER A 206 6.62 -43.02 7.23
CA SER A 206 6.70 -44.10 6.24
C SER A 206 8.00 -44.04 5.41
N ALA A 207 8.44 -42.84 5.02
CA ALA A 207 9.71 -42.64 4.32
C ALA A 207 10.94 -42.91 5.22
N LEU A 208 10.86 -42.59 6.52
CA LEU A 208 11.89 -42.94 7.51
C LEU A 208 12.06 -44.46 7.67
N ASP A 209 10.98 -45.22 7.55
CA ASP A 209 11.00 -46.69 7.54
C ASP A 209 11.67 -47.29 6.28
N ALA A 210 11.53 -46.62 5.13
CA ALA A 210 12.22 -46.98 3.90
C ALA A 210 13.72 -46.64 3.94
N ALA A 211 14.10 -45.53 4.59
CA ALA A 211 15.48 -45.03 4.69
C ALA A 211 16.37 -45.74 5.74
N LYS A 212 15.89 -46.81 6.39
CA LYS A 212 16.62 -47.52 7.46
C LYS A 212 17.93 -48.16 6.98
N LYS A 213 18.96 -48.13 7.83
CA LYS A 213 20.29 -48.71 7.55
C LYS A 213 20.80 -49.52 8.74
N GLY A 214 21.13 -50.79 8.51
CA GLY A 214 21.64 -51.69 9.56
C GLY A 214 20.69 -51.89 10.75
N GLY A 215 19.38 -51.69 10.55
CA GLY A 215 18.36 -51.71 11.61
C GLY A 215 18.08 -50.36 12.28
N ASN A 216 18.94 -49.35 12.13
CA ASN A 216 18.66 -48.01 12.65
C ASN A 216 17.94 -47.16 11.60
N ARG A 217 16.92 -46.42 12.04
CA ARG A 217 16.26 -45.37 11.26
C ARG A 217 16.92 -44.01 11.56
N PRO A 218 16.83 -43.03 10.65
CA PRO A 218 17.17 -41.64 10.99
C PRO A 218 16.32 -41.14 12.17
N TRP A 219 16.88 -40.29 13.02
CA TRP A 219 16.11 -39.71 14.13
C TRP A 219 15.13 -38.63 13.64
N LEU A 220 14.12 -38.29 14.45
CA LEU A 220 13.11 -37.29 14.13
C LEU A 220 13.05 -36.18 15.19
N VAL A 221 13.05 -34.92 14.78
CA VAL A 221 12.58 -33.80 15.61
C VAL A 221 11.30 -33.24 14.99
N PHE A 222 10.20 -33.21 15.73
CA PHE A 222 8.89 -32.76 15.25
C PHE A 222 8.48 -31.43 15.88
N ALA A 223 7.97 -30.50 15.06
CA ALA A 223 7.40 -29.23 15.52
C ALA A 223 5.89 -29.38 15.81
N SER A 224 5.54 -29.40 17.09
CA SER A 224 4.17 -29.32 17.59
C SER A 224 3.88 -27.91 18.15
N ASP A 225 2.66 -27.69 18.64
CA ASP A 225 2.13 -26.37 19.04
C ASP A 225 1.60 -26.40 20.48
N ARG A 226 1.69 -25.30 21.22
CA ARG A 226 1.08 -25.16 22.55
C ARG A 226 -0.43 -25.43 22.60
N ARG A 227 -1.15 -25.27 21.48
CA ARG A 227 -2.62 -25.47 21.38
C ARG A 227 -3.09 -26.91 21.61
N VAL A 228 -2.18 -27.88 21.72
CA VAL A 228 -2.52 -29.27 22.06
C VAL A 228 -3.01 -29.44 23.51
N TYR A 229 -2.68 -28.51 24.42
CA TYR A 229 -3.10 -28.56 25.83
C TYR A 229 -4.57 -28.17 26.02
N ASP A 230 -5.21 -28.65 27.10
CA ASP A 230 -6.49 -28.11 27.58
C ASP A 230 -6.30 -26.63 27.99
N SER A 231 -7.19 -25.75 27.55
CA SER A 231 -7.12 -24.31 27.83
C SER A 231 -7.29 -23.94 29.32
N ARG A 232 -7.63 -24.91 30.17
CA ARG A 232 -7.76 -24.77 31.64
C ARG A 232 -6.57 -25.38 32.40
N ALA A 233 -5.52 -25.83 31.72
CA ALA A 233 -4.33 -26.38 32.35
C ALA A 233 -3.66 -25.33 33.27
N PRO A 234 -3.18 -25.71 34.47
CA PRO A 234 -2.54 -24.77 35.38
C PRO A 234 -1.21 -24.24 34.81
N HIS A 235 -0.95 -22.95 35.02
CA HIS A 235 0.25 -22.29 34.54
C HIS A 235 1.37 -22.27 35.60
N PRO A 236 2.66 -22.44 35.21
CA PRO A 236 3.13 -22.73 33.86
C PRO A 236 2.86 -24.19 33.46
N VAL A 237 2.38 -24.39 32.23
CA VAL A 237 1.91 -25.69 31.71
C VAL A 237 3.09 -26.64 31.53
N GLN A 238 3.04 -27.80 32.17
CA GLN A 238 4.05 -28.86 32.06
C GLN A 238 3.73 -29.81 30.88
N GLU A 239 4.70 -30.57 30.38
CA GLU A 239 4.49 -31.45 29.22
C GLU A 239 3.54 -32.63 29.47
N ASP A 240 3.29 -32.99 30.73
CA ASP A 240 2.37 -34.03 31.18
C ASP A 240 0.94 -33.49 31.49
N ALA A 241 0.70 -32.19 31.27
CA ALA A 241 -0.64 -31.61 31.36
C ALA A 241 -1.60 -32.24 30.34
N ALA A 242 -2.89 -32.28 30.68
CA ALA A 242 -3.93 -32.86 29.83
C ALA A 242 -3.99 -32.18 28.46
N THR A 243 -4.06 -32.98 27.40
CA THR A 243 -4.20 -32.52 26.02
C THR A 243 -5.65 -32.62 25.57
N ASN A 244 -6.30 -31.47 25.35
CA ASN A 244 -7.69 -31.35 24.93
C ASN A 244 -7.88 -30.10 24.05
N PRO A 245 -7.32 -30.12 22.82
CA PRO A 245 -7.29 -28.96 21.93
C PRO A 245 -8.69 -28.58 21.46
N THR A 246 -8.98 -27.27 21.47
CA THR A 246 -10.26 -26.72 21.01
C THR A 246 -10.25 -26.23 19.57
N SER A 247 -9.08 -25.91 19.00
CA SER A 247 -8.97 -25.40 17.62
C SER A 247 -8.50 -26.49 16.63
N PRO A 248 -8.91 -26.45 15.35
CA PRO A 248 -8.52 -27.42 14.33
C PRO A 248 -7.00 -27.62 14.20
N LEU A 249 -6.23 -26.53 14.32
CA LEU A 249 -4.77 -26.57 14.35
C LEU A 249 -4.24 -27.43 15.51
N GLY A 250 -4.72 -27.17 16.74
CA GLY A 250 -4.33 -27.95 17.92
C GLY A 250 -4.69 -29.43 17.81
N ILE A 251 -5.88 -29.75 17.27
CA ILE A 251 -6.33 -31.13 17.05
C ILE A 251 -5.42 -31.82 16.01
N SER A 252 -5.11 -31.16 14.90
CA SER A 252 -4.23 -31.71 13.84
C SER A 252 -2.82 -32.02 14.36
N LYS A 253 -2.26 -31.14 15.21
CA LYS A 253 -0.95 -31.34 15.84
C LYS A 253 -0.96 -32.47 16.87
N LEU A 254 -2.01 -32.57 17.68
CA LEU A 254 -2.15 -33.68 18.63
C LEU A 254 -2.31 -35.04 17.93
N LYS A 255 -3.03 -35.10 16.80
CA LYS A 255 -3.09 -36.30 15.96
C LYS A 255 -1.70 -36.69 15.44
N ALA A 256 -0.94 -35.74 14.90
CA ALA A 256 0.43 -35.98 14.44
C ALA A 256 1.36 -36.48 15.57
N GLU A 257 1.26 -35.93 16.79
CA GLU A 257 1.95 -36.47 17.96
C GLU A 257 1.57 -37.94 18.25
N GLY A 258 0.28 -38.26 18.18
CA GLY A 258 -0.25 -39.62 18.34
C GLY A 258 0.24 -40.58 17.26
N SER A 259 0.27 -40.14 16.00
CA SER A 259 0.82 -40.89 14.86
C SER A 259 2.30 -41.23 15.05
N ILE A 260 3.10 -40.26 15.53
CA ILE A 260 4.52 -40.49 15.90
C ILE A 260 4.61 -41.51 17.03
N GLN A 261 3.83 -41.35 18.11
CA GLN A 261 3.87 -42.26 19.26
C GLN A 261 3.48 -43.69 18.88
N ALA A 262 2.41 -43.85 18.10
CA ALA A 262 1.94 -45.15 17.60
C ALA A 262 3.00 -45.84 16.72
N HIS A 263 3.64 -45.09 15.80
CA HIS A 263 4.71 -45.60 14.96
C HIS A 263 5.91 -46.11 15.77
N LEU A 264 6.32 -45.35 16.78
CA LEU A 264 7.44 -45.70 17.66
C LEU A 264 7.13 -46.93 18.54
N ILE A 265 5.89 -47.06 19.03
CA ILE A 265 5.41 -48.27 19.71
C ILE A 265 5.42 -49.48 18.75
N GLY A 266 4.96 -49.31 17.50
CA GLY A 266 5.00 -50.33 16.46
C GLY A 266 6.42 -50.83 16.18
N ILE A 267 7.39 -49.91 16.06
CA ILE A 267 8.82 -50.24 15.91
C ILE A 267 9.29 -51.05 17.13
N ALA A 268 9.04 -50.57 18.35
CA ALA A 268 9.48 -51.22 19.58
C ALA A 268 8.92 -52.65 19.73
N ASN A 269 7.61 -52.84 19.45
CA ASN A 269 6.95 -54.14 19.52
C ASN A 269 7.43 -55.10 18.42
N SER A 270 7.80 -54.59 17.24
CA SER A 270 8.26 -55.42 16.13
C SER A 270 9.66 -56.02 16.33
N GLY A 271 10.49 -55.39 17.18
CA GLY A 271 11.92 -55.70 17.30
C GLY A 271 12.76 -55.39 16.04
N ARG A 272 12.16 -54.82 14.98
CA ARG A 272 12.81 -54.57 13.67
C ARG A 272 13.57 -53.24 13.64
N GLY A 273 14.40 -53.03 14.65
CA GLY A 273 15.28 -51.86 14.76
C GLY A 273 14.83 -50.79 15.74
N VAL A 274 15.49 -49.63 15.69
CA VAL A 274 15.28 -48.52 16.62
C VAL A 274 15.16 -47.19 15.89
N MET A 275 14.36 -46.30 16.48
CA MET A 275 14.19 -44.90 16.08
C MET A 275 14.13 -44.04 17.34
N HIS A 276 14.68 -42.82 17.26
CA HIS A 276 14.60 -41.85 18.36
C HIS A 276 13.88 -40.61 17.86
N ALA A 277 12.92 -40.10 18.64
CA ALA A 277 12.16 -38.91 18.33
C ALA A 277 12.14 -37.90 19.49
N ILE A 278 12.10 -36.61 19.15
CA ILE A 278 11.76 -35.53 20.07
C ILE A 278 10.61 -34.72 19.46
N THR A 279 9.54 -34.49 20.24
CA THR A 279 8.52 -33.48 19.92
C THR A 279 8.84 -32.20 20.67
N LEU A 280 8.89 -31.07 19.97
CA LEU A 280 8.96 -29.74 20.55
C LEU A 280 7.59 -29.07 20.42
N ARG A 281 6.90 -28.83 21.54
CA ARG A 281 5.65 -28.04 21.59
C ARG A 281 6.03 -26.56 21.72
N LEU A 282 5.84 -25.80 20.64
CA LEU A 282 6.27 -24.42 20.55
C LEU A 282 5.20 -23.47 21.12
N SER A 283 5.64 -22.48 21.90
CA SER A 283 4.86 -21.25 22.14
C SER A 283 4.93 -20.33 20.90
N ASP A 284 4.35 -19.13 20.97
CA ASP A 284 4.24 -18.27 19.79
C ASP A 284 5.62 -17.70 19.40
N VAL A 285 6.16 -18.18 18.27
CA VAL A 285 7.50 -17.83 17.77
C VAL A 285 7.47 -16.48 17.06
N TYR A 286 8.43 -15.59 17.35
CA TYR A 286 8.53 -14.26 16.72
C TYR A 286 9.99 -13.85 16.43
N GLY A 287 10.18 -12.67 15.81
CA GLY A 287 11.51 -12.05 15.63
C GLY A 287 12.14 -12.25 14.25
N SER A 288 11.35 -12.59 13.24
CA SER A 288 11.83 -12.88 11.88
C SER A 288 11.08 -12.10 10.81
N VAL A 289 11.82 -11.51 9.87
CA VAL A 289 11.28 -10.84 8.66
C VAL A 289 10.67 -11.81 7.63
N TYR A 290 10.75 -13.13 7.89
CA TYR A 290 10.13 -14.19 7.09
C TYR A 290 8.82 -14.72 7.69
N ASP A 291 8.30 -14.09 8.75
CA ASP A 291 6.99 -14.45 9.31
C ASP A 291 5.83 -13.94 8.42
N HIS A 292 4.63 -14.46 8.64
CA HIS A 292 3.45 -14.01 7.92
C HIS A 292 2.95 -12.66 8.48
N ALA A 293 2.64 -11.69 7.62
CA ALA A 293 2.24 -10.34 8.06
C ALA A 293 0.89 -10.28 8.82
N ASP A 294 0.12 -11.37 8.86
CA ASP A 294 -1.10 -11.54 9.67
C ASP A 294 -0.83 -12.16 11.06
N ARG A 295 0.42 -12.53 11.39
CA ARG A 295 0.84 -12.92 12.74
C ARG A 295 1.03 -11.70 13.62
N LEU A 296 0.59 -11.78 14.88
CA LEU A 296 0.50 -10.67 15.83
C LEU A 296 1.68 -9.70 15.84
N VAL A 297 2.93 -10.18 15.95
CA VAL A 297 4.10 -9.29 16.01
C VAL A 297 4.36 -8.60 14.67
N ALA A 298 4.21 -9.31 13.54
CA ALA A 298 4.39 -8.75 12.21
C ALA A 298 3.24 -7.79 11.82
N SER A 299 2.00 -8.10 12.20
CA SER A 299 0.81 -7.28 11.98
C SER A 299 0.80 -5.99 12.81
N ILE A 300 1.66 -5.88 13.82
CA ILE A 300 1.93 -4.66 14.57
C ILE A 300 3.16 -3.94 13.97
N ALA A 301 4.27 -4.66 13.76
CA ALA A 301 5.53 -4.07 13.29
C ALA A 301 5.44 -3.45 11.89
N SER A 302 4.79 -4.12 10.93
CA SER A 302 4.69 -3.63 9.55
C SER A 302 3.90 -2.30 9.43
N PRO A 303 2.70 -2.14 10.02
CA PRO A 303 2.04 -0.83 10.04
C PRO A 303 2.77 0.20 10.93
N ALA A 304 3.40 -0.21 12.04
CA ALA A 304 4.15 0.71 12.88
C ALA A 304 5.34 1.37 12.14
N MET A 305 6.13 0.59 11.41
CA MET A 305 7.25 1.05 10.55
C MET A 305 6.85 2.08 9.49
N THR A 306 5.55 2.20 9.20
CA THR A 306 5.00 2.91 8.05
C THR A 306 4.00 3.98 8.47
N HIS A 307 3.86 4.20 9.78
CA HIS A 307 2.87 5.12 10.36
C HIS A 307 1.39 4.79 10.00
N LEU A 308 1.13 3.63 9.40
CA LEU A 308 -0.20 3.12 9.05
C LEU A 308 -0.91 2.56 10.31
N PRO A 309 -2.26 2.47 10.34
CA PRO A 309 -3.00 1.99 11.51
C PRO A 309 -2.55 0.62 12.03
N VAL A 310 -2.13 0.57 13.29
CA VAL A 310 -1.82 -0.65 14.04
C VAL A 310 -3.13 -1.16 14.65
N GLN A 311 -3.43 -2.45 14.51
CA GLN A 311 -4.69 -3.03 15.00
C GLN A 311 -4.42 -4.30 15.79
N TYR A 312 -5.11 -4.48 16.92
CA TYR A 312 -4.98 -5.67 17.76
C TYR A 312 -6.25 -5.96 18.58
N ILE A 313 -6.36 -7.19 19.08
CA ILE A 313 -7.46 -7.65 19.95
C ILE A 313 -6.94 -7.80 21.39
N ASN A 314 -7.75 -7.37 22.38
CA ASN A 314 -7.54 -7.64 23.82
C ASN A 314 -6.16 -7.21 24.38
N SER A 315 -6.04 -5.96 24.84
CA SER A 315 -4.80 -5.36 25.37
C SER A 315 -4.14 -6.17 26.49
N GLU A 316 -4.93 -6.81 27.35
CA GLU A 316 -4.48 -7.49 28.56
C GLU A 316 -4.12 -8.96 28.37
N HIS A 317 -4.33 -9.51 27.16
CA HIS A 317 -3.98 -10.89 26.86
C HIS A 317 -2.47 -11.10 27.02
N LYS A 318 -2.08 -12.07 27.85
CA LYS A 318 -0.68 -12.40 28.11
C LYS A 318 -0.15 -13.36 27.06
N LEU A 319 0.88 -12.91 26.36
CA LEU A 319 1.58 -13.64 25.32
C LEU A 319 2.76 -14.41 25.92
N ASP A 320 2.94 -15.66 25.52
CA ASP A 320 4.15 -16.45 25.74
C ASP A 320 4.94 -16.48 24.43
N LEU A 321 5.86 -15.52 24.29
CA LEU A 321 6.63 -15.29 23.08
C LEU A 321 8.03 -15.91 23.19
N VAL A 322 8.43 -16.68 22.19
CA VAL A 322 9.80 -17.21 22.08
C VAL A 322 10.49 -16.66 20.83
N HIS A 323 11.70 -16.11 20.99
CA HIS A 323 12.43 -15.55 19.86
C HIS A 323 12.88 -16.66 18.89
N ILE A 324 12.95 -16.35 17.60
CA ILE A 324 13.31 -17.28 16.55
C ILE A 324 14.68 -17.95 16.78
N ASP A 325 15.66 -17.21 17.30
CA ASP A 325 16.98 -17.78 17.63
C ASP A 325 16.93 -18.78 18.79
N ASP A 326 16.11 -18.53 19.82
CA ASP A 326 15.90 -19.46 20.93
C ASP A 326 15.16 -20.71 20.45
N CYS A 327 14.14 -20.53 19.60
CA CYS A 327 13.42 -21.63 18.95
C CYS A 327 14.38 -22.52 18.15
N VAL A 328 15.27 -21.93 17.34
CA VAL A 328 16.29 -22.68 16.58
C VAL A 328 17.34 -23.32 17.49
N ASP A 329 17.79 -22.66 18.57
CA ASP A 329 18.66 -23.28 19.58
C ASP A 329 18.00 -24.54 20.19
N ALA A 330 16.68 -24.54 20.44
CA ALA A 330 15.95 -25.72 20.91
C ALA A 330 15.97 -26.89 19.90
N PHE A 331 15.74 -26.63 18.61
CA PHE A 331 15.88 -27.64 17.55
C PHE A 331 17.31 -28.20 17.48
N LEU A 332 18.33 -27.34 17.51
CA LEU A 332 19.74 -27.76 17.45
C LEU A 332 20.14 -28.60 18.68
N LEU A 333 19.62 -28.29 19.86
CA LEU A 333 19.81 -29.09 21.08
C LEU A 333 19.12 -30.47 20.98
N ALA A 334 17.88 -30.52 20.48
CA ALA A 334 17.17 -31.77 20.23
C ALA A 334 17.94 -32.66 19.23
N MET A 335 18.41 -32.09 18.12
CA MET A 335 19.26 -32.77 17.14
C MET A 335 20.56 -33.31 17.77
N LYS A 336 21.23 -32.51 18.60
CA LYS A 336 22.46 -32.92 19.32
C LYS A 336 22.18 -34.09 20.28
N ARG A 337 21.08 -34.03 21.02
CA ARG A 337 20.64 -35.09 21.94
C ARG A 337 20.36 -36.40 21.21
N LEU A 338 19.58 -36.36 20.13
CA LEU A 338 19.25 -37.51 19.29
C LEU A 338 20.46 -38.10 18.57
N THR A 339 21.34 -37.25 18.02
CA THR A 339 22.60 -37.69 17.39
C THR A 339 23.52 -38.39 18.39
N THR A 340 23.49 -37.98 19.67
CA THR A 340 24.24 -38.66 20.73
C THR A 340 23.62 -40.01 21.09
N LEU A 341 22.29 -40.10 21.19
CA LEU A 341 21.58 -41.36 21.45
C LEU A 341 21.80 -42.38 20.33
N ALA A 342 21.68 -41.97 19.07
CA ALA A 342 21.87 -42.82 17.91
C ALA A 342 23.31 -43.36 17.74
N LYS A 343 24.29 -42.74 18.43
CA LYS A 343 25.70 -43.17 18.46
C LYS A 343 26.04 -44.07 19.66
N ASP A 344 25.18 -44.20 20.68
CA ASP A 344 25.51 -44.96 21.90
C ASP A 344 25.28 -46.47 21.75
N THR A 345 26.28 -47.15 21.17
CA THR A 345 26.29 -48.60 20.97
C THR A 345 26.52 -49.42 22.24
N ARG A 346 26.71 -48.78 23.41
CA ARG A 346 27.04 -49.47 24.67
C ARG A 346 25.84 -50.04 25.42
N ARG A 347 24.61 -49.78 24.96
CA ARG A 347 23.40 -50.41 25.51
C ARG A 347 23.22 -51.84 24.99
N THR A 348 23.14 -52.80 25.91
CA THR A 348 22.85 -54.22 25.64
C THR A 348 21.48 -54.49 25.01
N SER A 349 20.61 -53.49 24.95
CA SER A 349 19.42 -53.49 24.09
C SER A 349 19.15 -52.06 23.64
N PRO A 350 19.27 -51.72 22.35
CA PRO A 350 18.91 -50.41 21.87
C PRO A 350 17.38 -50.25 21.99
N ARG A 351 16.92 -49.11 22.50
CA ARG A 351 15.50 -48.84 22.75
C ARG A 351 15.06 -47.60 21.99
N THR A 352 13.90 -47.70 21.33
CA THR A 352 13.15 -46.55 20.82
C THR A 352 12.84 -45.57 21.95
N THR A 353 12.94 -44.27 21.68
CA THR A 353 12.64 -43.20 22.64
C THR A 353 11.80 -42.10 22.01
N HIS A 354 10.85 -41.56 22.78
CA HIS A 354 10.07 -40.38 22.43
C HIS A 354 10.07 -39.45 23.63
N ASP A 355 10.72 -38.29 23.52
CA ASP A 355 10.68 -37.24 24.53
C ASP A 355 9.87 -36.05 23.99
N ILE A 356 9.06 -35.42 24.85
CA ILE A 356 8.30 -34.21 24.54
C ILE A 356 8.83 -33.07 25.40
N TYR A 357 9.09 -31.90 24.82
CA TYR A 357 9.54 -30.69 25.52
C TYR A 357 8.73 -29.47 25.07
N ASN A 358 8.41 -28.59 26.01
CA ASN A 358 7.92 -27.24 25.72
C ASN A 358 9.08 -26.31 25.34
N VAL A 359 8.84 -25.43 24.36
CA VAL A 359 9.76 -24.36 23.95
C VAL A 359 9.02 -23.04 24.06
N ALA A 360 9.21 -22.38 25.20
CA ALA A 360 8.48 -21.19 25.64
C ALA A 360 9.43 -20.06 26.08
N GLY A 361 8.89 -18.84 26.20
CA GLY A 361 9.60 -17.68 26.71
C GLY A 361 9.75 -17.69 28.24
N VAL A 362 10.62 -16.83 28.76
CA VAL A 362 10.85 -16.72 30.23
C VAL A 362 9.81 -15.85 30.93
N ARG A 363 9.26 -14.84 30.23
CA ARG A 363 8.33 -13.85 30.77
C ARG A 363 7.17 -13.65 29.80
N SER A 364 5.96 -13.54 30.32
CA SER A 364 4.83 -13.08 29.55
C SER A 364 4.80 -11.55 29.46
N ALA A 365 4.34 -11.05 28.31
CA ALA A 365 4.05 -9.64 28.08
C ALA A 365 2.60 -9.49 27.61
N THR A 366 1.97 -8.35 27.88
CA THR A 366 0.62 -8.08 27.34
C THR A 366 0.68 -7.60 25.89
N VAL A 367 -0.43 -7.71 25.16
CA VAL A 367 -0.52 -7.17 23.79
C VAL A 367 -0.26 -5.66 23.77
N SER A 368 -0.73 -4.90 24.77
CA SER A 368 -0.41 -3.47 24.88
C SER A 368 1.10 -3.23 24.99
N GLN A 369 1.79 -3.95 25.88
CA GLN A 369 3.24 -3.81 26.07
C GLN A 369 4.03 -4.11 24.78
N LEU A 370 3.59 -5.10 24.00
CA LEU A 370 4.15 -5.39 22.68
C LEU A 370 3.95 -4.21 21.71
N VAL A 371 2.72 -3.68 21.62
CA VAL A 371 2.39 -2.54 20.75
C VAL A 371 3.20 -1.31 21.13
N ASP A 372 3.21 -0.95 22.41
CA ASP A 372 3.94 0.21 22.92
C ASP A 372 5.44 0.10 22.59
N LYS A 373 6.07 -1.04 22.87
CA LYS A 373 7.50 -1.26 22.56
C LYS A 373 7.81 -1.16 21.07
N VAL A 374 6.95 -1.72 20.21
CA VAL A 374 7.11 -1.61 18.75
C VAL A 374 6.97 -0.16 18.30
N LEU A 375 5.96 0.59 18.77
CA LEU A 375 5.77 1.99 18.40
C LEU A 375 6.97 2.88 18.82
N HIS A 376 7.57 2.64 19.99
CA HIS A 376 8.75 3.38 20.45
C HIS A 376 10.00 3.07 19.60
N LEU A 377 10.29 1.78 19.37
CA LEU A 377 11.45 1.35 18.56
C LEU A 377 11.36 1.82 17.10
N THR A 378 10.14 1.86 16.54
CA THR A 378 9.87 2.36 15.18
C THR A 378 9.67 3.88 15.11
N ARG A 379 9.63 4.58 16.26
CA ARG A 379 9.28 6.02 16.40
C ARG A 379 7.95 6.36 15.70
N SER A 380 7.02 5.41 15.75
CA SER A 380 5.82 5.43 14.95
C SER A 380 4.81 6.48 15.39
N LYS A 381 3.96 6.85 14.44
CA LYS A 381 2.82 7.78 14.59
C LYS A 381 1.49 7.05 14.37
N SER A 382 1.56 5.74 14.15
CA SER A 382 0.43 4.89 13.82
C SER A 382 -0.72 5.06 14.81
N PRO A 383 -1.95 5.27 14.32
CA PRO A 383 -3.13 5.22 15.18
C PRO A 383 -3.45 3.76 15.54
N ILE A 384 -4.03 3.54 16.73
CA ILE A 384 -4.11 2.22 17.37
C ILE A 384 -5.57 1.75 17.47
N LEU A 385 -6.00 0.81 16.62
CA LEU A 385 -7.31 0.16 16.74
C LEU A 385 -7.25 -1.01 17.73
N GLN A 386 -7.75 -0.78 18.94
CA GLN A 386 -7.97 -1.82 19.92
C GLN A 386 -9.39 -2.39 19.74
N LEU A 387 -9.47 -3.66 19.34
CA LEU A 387 -10.71 -4.41 19.23
C LEU A 387 -11.01 -5.17 20.53
N GLU A 388 -12.27 -5.11 20.95
CA GLU A 388 -12.82 -5.97 21.99
C GLU A 388 -13.38 -7.24 21.35
N SER A 389 -13.07 -8.40 21.96
CA SER A 389 -13.55 -9.72 21.50
C SER A 389 -14.53 -10.30 22.51
N ALA A 390 -15.75 -10.61 22.05
CA ALA A 390 -16.71 -11.41 22.81
C ALA A 390 -16.25 -12.87 22.98
N VAL A 391 -15.42 -13.38 22.06
CA VAL A 391 -14.80 -14.69 22.17
C VAL A 391 -13.68 -14.61 23.21
N GLN A 392 -13.81 -15.42 24.27
CA GLN A 392 -12.68 -15.74 25.14
C GLN A 392 -11.63 -16.51 24.32
N THR A 393 -10.65 -15.79 23.76
CA THR A 393 -9.38 -16.37 23.34
C THR A 393 -8.84 -17.26 24.45
N GLN A 394 -8.25 -18.43 24.11
CA GLN A 394 -7.67 -19.35 25.10
C GLN A 394 -6.91 -18.58 26.19
N GLY A 395 -7.17 -18.91 27.46
CA GLY A 395 -6.67 -18.16 28.60
C GLY A 395 -5.14 -17.98 28.59
N ASN A 396 -4.68 -16.92 29.25
CA ASN A 396 -3.27 -16.50 29.38
C ASN A 396 -2.28 -17.68 29.48
N TYR A 397 -1.73 -18.12 28.34
CA TYR A 397 -0.83 -19.28 28.33
C TYR A 397 0.57 -18.91 28.83
N GLN A 398 1.21 -19.87 29.51
CA GLN A 398 2.64 -19.83 29.81
C GLN A 398 3.15 -21.27 29.86
N GLY A 399 4.12 -21.62 29.01
CA GLY A 399 4.76 -22.93 29.01
C GLY A 399 5.86 -23.06 30.07
N SER A 400 5.95 -24.21 30.73
CA SER A 400 7.08 -24.56 31.58
C SER A 400 8.24 -25.10 30.74
N ILE A 401 9.40 -24.45 30.80
CA ILE A 401 10.63 -24.93 30.14
C ILE A 401 11.53 -25.78 31.06
N ALA A 402 11.06 -26.13 32.27
CA ALA A 402 11.88 -26.84 33.27
C ALA A 402 12.46 -28.17 32.74
N LYS A 403 11.62 -28.97 32.08
CA LYS A 403 12.03 -30.23 31.47
C LYS A 403 13.02 -30.01 30.31
N ALA A 404 12.85 -28.96 29.51
CA ALA A 404 13.76 -28.60 28.43
C ALA A 404 15.14 -28.12 28.95
N ILE A 405 15.17 -27.36 30.05
CA ILE A 405 16.41 -26.99 30.75
C ILE A 405 17.16 -28.25 31.19
N HIS A 406 16.49 -29.20 31.86
CA HIS A 406 17.15 -30.40 32.40
C HIS A 406 17.49 -31.46 31.33
N GLY A 407 16.64 -31.65 30.32
CA GLY A 407 16.78 -32.71 29.31
C GLY A 407 17.59 -32.32 28.08
N LEU A 408 17.56 -31.04 27.70
CA LEU A 408 18.25 -30.51 26.51
C LEU A 408 19.33 -29.48 26.85
N GLY A 409 19.28 -28.85 28.03
CA GLY A 409 20.09 -27.65 28.31
C GLY A 409 19.52 -26.38 27.68
N PHE A 410 18.25 -26.40 27.25
CA PHE A 410 17.59 -25.26 26.63
C PHE A 410 17.44 -24.09 27.61
N ARG A 411 17.62 -22.87 27.13
CA ARG A 411 17.23 -21.63 27.80
C ARG A 411 16.74 -20.67 26.72
N SER A 412 15.64 -19.98 26.98
CA SER A 412 15.34 -18.76 26.23
C SER A 412 16.26 -17.64 26.76
N LYS A 413 17.02 -17.03 25.86
CA LYS A 413 18.06 -16.03 26.14
C LYS A 413 17.62 -14.63 25.71
N VAL A 414 16.93 -14.55 24.57
CA VAL A 414 16.58 -13.28 23.93
C VAL A 414 15.35 -12.69 24.63
N SER A 415 15.49 -11.49 25.19
CA SER A 415 14.36 -10.79 25.81
C SER A 415 13.38 -10.27 24.74
N LEU A 416 12.16 -9.91 25.14
CA LEU A 416 11.21 -9.29 24.21
C LEU A 416 11.80 -8.02 23.57
N ASP A 417 12.44 -7.19 24.40
CA ASP A 417 12.99 -5.90 23.99
C ASP A 417 14.12 -6.04 22.97
N ASP A 418 15.04 -6.99 23.20
CA ASP A 418 16.12 -7.33 22.27
C ASP A 418 15.57 -8.00 20.99
N GLY A 419 14.61 -8.93 21.11
CA GLY A 419 13.98 -9.57 19.95
C GLY A 419 13.22 -8.57 19.05
N LEU A 420 12.52 -7.59 19.64
CA LEU A 420 11.86 -6.53 18.88
C LEU A 420 12.86 -5.54 18.25
N LEU A 421 13.94 -5.21 18.97
CA LEU A 421 15.04 -4.40 18.43
C LEU A 421 15.67 -5.07 17.21
N ARG A 422 16.03 -6.36 17.31
CA ARG A 422 16.58 -7.17 16.22
C ARG A 422 15.62 -7.25 15.04
N LEU A 423 14.32 -7.44 15.29
CA LEU A 423 13.30 -7.49 14.24
C LEU A 423 13.18 -6.16 13.47
N ILE A 424 13.09 -5.04 14.19
CA ILE A 424 12.96 -3.70 13.58
C ILE A 424 14.24 -3.31 12.85
N GLY A 425 15.42 -3.60 13.42
CA GLY A 425 16.71 -3.43 12.74
C GLY A 425 16.81 -4.28 11.47
N SER A 426 16.27 -5.50 11.48
CA SER A 426 16.22 -6.37 10.29
C SER A 426 15.27 -5.85 9.21
N TYR A 427 14.13 -5.27 9.58
CA TYR A 427 13.24 -4.59 8.63
C TYR A 427 13.91 -3.35 8.04
N LEU A 428 14.55 -2.52 8.86
CA LEU A 428 15.27 -1.33 8.41
C LEU A 428 16.42 -1.67 7.46
N ALA A 429 17.28 -2.63 7.83
CA ALA A 429 18.39 -3.08 6.97
C ALA A 429 17.91 -3.68 5.64
N ARG A 430 16.78 -4.43 5.64
CA ARG A 430 16.17 -4.93 4.39
C ARG A 430 15.62 -3.77 3.54
N THR A 431 15.06 -2.74 4.18
CA THR A 431 14.59 -1.52 3.50
C THR A 431 15.75 -0.75 2.89
N GLU A 432 16.86 -0.59 3.64
CA GLU A 432 18.08 0.08 3.19
C GLU A 432 18.66 -0.62 1.95
N GLN A 433 18.85 -1.94 2.01
CA GLN A 433 19.36 -2.72 0.88
C GLN A 433 18.40 -2.69 -0.32
N PHE A 434 17.09 -2.84 -0.10
CA PHE A 434 16.10 -2.72 -1.18
C PHE A 434 16.18 -1.35 -1.86
N LEU A 435 16.32 -0.26 -1.07
CA LEU A 435 16.41 1.09 -1.62
C LEU A 435 17.71 1.28 -2.41
N ILE A 436 18.85 0.76 -1.92
CA ILE A 436 20.11 0.75 -2.67
C ILE A 436 19.93 0.02 -4.01
N ASP A 437 19.41 -1.22 -3.98
CA ASP A 437 19.23 -2.04 -5.19
C ASP A 437 18.25 -1.38 -6.16
N ARG A 438 17.16 -0.78 -5.65
CA ARG A 438 16.17 -0.09 -6.47
C ARG A 438 16.69 1.21 -7.05
N ILE A 439 17.54 1.94 -6.32
CA ILE A 439 18.26 3.10 -6.85
C ILE A 439 19.23 2.63 -7.93
N ASP A 440 20.09 1.65 -7.69
CA ASP A 440 21.02 1.12 -8.71
C ASP A 440 20.30 0.60 -9.97
N GLN A 441 19.08 0.08 -9.85
CA GLN A 441 18.26 -0.40 -10.98
C GLN A 441 17.43 0.70 -11.70
N THR A 442 16.89 1.68 -10.96
CA THR A 442 15.92 2.67 -11.49
C THR A 442 16.57 4.03 -11.75
N CYS A 443 17.63 4.34 -11.00
CA CYS A 443 18.32 5.61 -10.98
C CYS A 443 19.68 5.46 -11.64
N TYR A 444 19.71 5.53 -12.97
CA TYR A 444 20.97 5.65 -13.68
C TYR A 444 21.76 6.83 -13.10
N ALA A 445 22.99 6.59 -12.67
CA ALA A 445 23.87 7.62 -12.10
C ALA A 445 24.17 8.77 -13.09
N ALA A 446 23.80 8.59 -14.36
CA ALA A 446 23.66 9.61 -15.38
C ALA A 446 22.38 9.35 -16.20
N SER A 447 21.19 9.37 -15.56
CA SER A 447 19.91 9.36 -16.28
C SER A 447 19.96 10.40 -17.40
N PRO A 448 19.80 10.00 -18.67
CA PRO A 448 19.91 10.93 -19.77
C PRO A 448 18.83 12.00 -19.66
N HIS A 449 19.06 13.12 -20.36
CA HIS A 449 18.01 14.07 -20.65
C HIS A 449 16.79 13.31 -21.23
N PRO A 450 15.54 13.72 -20.88
CA PRO A 450 14.37 12.95 -21.29
C PRO A 450 14.43 12.70 -22.80
N GLU A 451 14.29 11.45 -23.24
CA GLU A 451 14.32 11.18 -24.68
C GLU A 451 13.04 11.78 -25.34
N ILE A 452 12.03 12.14 -24.53
CA ILE A 452 10.77 12.73 -25.01
C ILE A 452 11.04 14.08 -25.69
N ASN A 453 10.54 14.25 -26.91
CA ASN A 453 10.87 15.35 -27.83
C ASN A 453 12.29 15.33 -28.44
N SER A 454 13.22 14.45 -28.01
CA SER A 454 14.50 14.28 -28.74
C SER A 454 14.34 13.47 -30.03
N ARG A 455 13.29 12.64 -30.11
CA ARG A 455 12.92 11.80 -31.27
C ARG A 455 11.46 12.01 -31.66
N VAL A 456 11.18 13.14 -32.31
CA VAL A 456 9.82 13.52 -32.74
C VAL A 456 9.26 12.57 -33.81
N GLU A 457 10.12 11.84 -34.53
CA GLU A 457 9.71 10.84 -35.52
C GLU A 457 8.99 9.63 -34.92
N LYS A 458 9.18 9.37 -33.61
CA LYS A 458 8.38 8.37 -32.89
C LYS A 458 6.98 8.85 -32.51
N LEU A 459 6.66 10.13 -32.75
CA LEU A 459 5.36 10.73 -32.48
C LEU A 459 4.43 10.77 -33.71
N ASP A 460 4.83 10.19 -34.85
CA ASP A 460 4.02 10.21 -36.08
C ASP A 460 2.64 9.55 -35.88
N GLY A 461 1.59 10.30 -36.20
CA GLY A 461 0.20 9.92 -35.96
C GLY A 461 -0.21 9.85 -34.48
N CYS A 462 0.67 10.22 -33.54
CA CYS A 462 0.33 10.26 -32.11
C CYS A 462 -0.51 11.49 -31.76
N ILE A 463 -1.47 11.29 -30.88
CA ILE A 463 -2.12 12.34 -30.11
C ILE A 463 -1.18 12.70 -28.95
N VAL A 464 -0.88 13.98 -28.79
CA VAL A 464 -0.02 14.52 -27.73
C VAL A 464 -0.78 15.51 -26.84
N HIS A 465 -0.21 15.80 -25.68
CA HIS A 465 -0.48 16.92 -24.82
C HIS A 465 0.62 17.96 -25.04
N VAL A 466 0.29 19.24 -24.95
CA VAL A 466 1.24 20.34 -25.13
C VAL A 466 1.38 21.11 -23.84
N SER A 467 2.62 21.29 -23.39
CA SER A 467 2.97 22.02 -22.18
C SER A 467 4.04 23.07 -22.46
N ALA A 468 4.11 24.08 -21.60
CA ALA A 468 4.96 25.26 -21.78
C ALA A 468 5.85 25.55 -20.57
N ASP A 469 6.94 26.28 -20.78
CA ASP A 469 7.78 26.89 -19.74
C ASP A 469 7.23 28.29 -19.40
N VAL A 470 6.61 28.43 -18.23
CA VAL A 470 6.14 29.70 -17.68
C VAL A 470 7.03 30.06 -16.48
N SER A 471 8.09 30.82 -16.73
CA SER A 471 9.06 31.27 -15.71
C SER A 471 9.73 30.12 -14.91
N GLY A 472 9.99 28.99 -15.54
CA GLY A 472 10.59 27.78 -14.95
C GLY A 472 9.55 26.73 -14.50
N LEU A 473 8.26 27.04 -14.59
CA LEU A 473 7.14 26.18 -14.22
C LEU A 473 6.52 25.54 -15.46
N LEU A 474 6.06 24.29 -15.33
CA LEU A 474 5.33 23.57 -16.35
C LEU A 474 3.88 24.07 -16.42
N GLY A 475 3.50 24.70 -17.51
CA GLY A 475 2.10 25.06 -17.80
C GLY A 475 1.44 24.09 -18.78
N SER A 476 0.11 23.96 -18.70
CA SER A 476 -0.71 23.24 -19.68
C SER A 476 -1.26 24.19 -20.74
N LEU A 477 -1.12 23.87 -22.03
CA LEU A 477 -1.88 24.58 -23.08
C LEU A 477 -3.34 24.11 -23.03
N ASN A 478 -4.28 25.03 -22.85
CA ASN A 478 -5.70 24.74 -22.66
C ASN A 478 -6.60 25.60 -23.57
N ALA A 479 -7.82 25.11 -23.81
CA ALA A 479 -8.84 25.78 -24.62
C ALA A 479 -10.19 25.77 -23.86
N TYR A 480 -10.77 26.95 -23.64
CA TYR A 480 -12.01 27.13 -22.88
C TYR A 480 -12.90 28.21 -23.48
N SER A 481 -14.16 27.87 -23.79
CA SER A 481 -15.17 28.80 -24.33
C SER A 481 -14.72 29.64 -25.54
N GLY A 482 -13.93 29.04 -26.44
CA GLY A 482 -13.38 29.69 -27.64
C GLY A 482 -12.05 30.41 -27.44
N HIS A 483 -11.54 30.52 -26.21
CA HIS A 483 -10.24 31.15 -25.89
C HIS A 483 -9.15 30.12 -25.59
N TRP A 484 -7.92 30.40 -26.02
CA TRP A 484 -6.75 29.55 -25.73
C TRP A 484 -5.81 30.24 -24.75
N GLN A 485 -5.26 29.47 -23.80
CA GLN A 485 -4.39 29.99 -22.75
C GLN A 485 -3.37 28.94 -22.29
N VAL A 486 -2.35 29.37 -21.53
CA VAL A 486 -1.53 28.46 -20.71
C VAL A 486 -1.84 28.69 -19.24
N ASP A 487 -2.19 27.63 -18.52
CA ASP A 487 -2.52 27.65 -17.10
C ASP A 487 -1.75 26.59 -16.30
N ASP A 488 -1.80 26.70 -14.97
CA ASP A 488 -1.35 25.72 -13.99
C ASP A 488 -2.44 24.67 -13.66
N ASP A 489 -3.60 24.78 -14.29
CA ASP A 489 -4.70 23.82 -14.19
C ASP A 489 -4.49 22.68 -15.20
N HIS A 490 -3.63 21.74 -14.81
CA HIS A 490 -3.29 20.50 -15.55
C HIS A 490 -4.48 19.52 -15.73
N GLN A 491 -5.70 20.01 -15.75
CA GLN A 491 -6.87 19.31 -16.26
C GLN A 491 -6.64 18.78 -17.67
N ALA A 492 -7.34 17.68 -17.97
CA ALA A 492 -7.31 17.06 -19.28
C ALA A 492 -7.72 18.06 -20.36
N THR A 493 -6.73 18.43 -21.18
CA THR A 493 -6.88 19.44 -22.20
C THR A 493 -8.06 19.12 -23.10
N ARG A 494 -8.84 20.15 -23.43
CA ARG A 494 -9.90 20.06 -24.44
C ARG A 494 -9.31 20.07 -25.86
N ILE A 495 -8.05 19.68 -26.03
CA ILE A 495 -7.29 19.82 -27.27
C ILE A 495 -6.94 18.43 -27.80
N LEU A 496 -7.22 18.21 -29.07
CA LEU A 496 -6.68 17.12 -29.86
C LEU A 496 -5.43 17.64 -30.58
N ALA A 497 -4.26 17.43 -29.99
CA ALA A 497 -2.99 17.77 -30.62
C ALA A 497 -2.47 16.54 -31.36
N THR A 498 -2.23 16.62 -32.67
CA THR A 498 -1.73 15.49 -33.48
C THR A 498 -0.42 15.85 -34.15
N VAL A 499 0.60 15.01 -33.97
CA VAL A 499 1.88 15.13 -34.69
C VAL A 499 1.84 14.30 -35.97
N ARG A 500 2.33 14.87 -37.08
CA ARG A 500 2.38 14.20 -38.38
C ARG A 500 3.60 14.61 -39.21
N TRP A 501 4.10 13.69 -40.04
CA TRP A 501 5.03 14.03 -41.11
C TRP A 501 4.30 14.68 -42.28
N ALA A 502 4.77 15.83 -42.75
CA ALA A 502 4.24 16.52 -43.94
C ALA A 502 5.01 16.17 -45.22
N ASP A 503 4.34 16.29 -46.37
CA ASP A 503 4.88 15.96 -47.70
C ASP A 503 6.16 16.73 -48.06
N ASP A 504 6.41 17.89 -47.42
CA ASP A 504 7.61 18.71 -47.59
C ASP A 504 8.78 18.34 -46.66
N SER A 505 8.70 17.17 -46.02
CA SER A 505 9.73 16.60 -45.14
C SER A 505 9.95 17.38 -43.82
N ARG A 506 8.85 17.83 -43.20
CA ARG A 506 8.84 18.49 -41.90
C ARG A 506 7.85 17.83 -40.94
N TRP A 507 8.13 17.95 -39.65
CA TRP A 507 7.21 17.54 -38.58
C TRP A 507 6.24 18.67 -38.26
N MET A 508 4.95 18.35 -38.32
CA MET A 508 3.86 19.31 -38.12
C MET A 508 3.01 18.92 -36.91
N LEU A 509 2.59 19.92 -36.14
CA LEU A 509 1.65 19.81 -35.04
C LEU A 509 0.34 20.51 -35.40
N SER A 510 -0.74 19.72 -35.47
CA SER A 510 -2.11 20.19 -35.59
C SER A 510 -2.73 20.31 -34.20
N LEU A 511 -3.40 21.43 -33.89
CA LEU A 511 -4.04 21.69 -32.60
C LEU A 511 -5.52 22.03 -32.82
N GLN A 512 -6.42 21.15 -32.40
CA GLN A 512 -7.86 21.26 -32.62
C GLN A 512 -8.62 21.23 -31.28
N ASN A 513 -9.70 21.99 -31.13
CA ASN A 513 -10.60 21.82 -30.00
C ASN A 513 -11.38 20.49 -30.14
N SER A 514 -11.39 19.70 -29.06
CA SER A 514 -11.98 18.36 -29.01
C SER A 514 -13.48 18.37 -28.70
N GLU A 515 -14.03 19.49 -28.20
CA GLU A 515 -15.47 19.70 -28.04
C GLU A 515 -16.04 20.37 -29.30
N ASP A 516 -15.44 21.47 -29.76
CA ASP A 516 -15.80 22.10 -31.04
C ASP A 516 -14.79 21.74 -32.15
N LYS A 517 -15.18 20.77 -32.99
CA LYS A 517 -14.33 20.29 -34.09
C LYS A 517 -14.09 21.31 -35.20
N VAL A 518 -14.78 22.46 -35.23
CA VAL A 518 -14.47 23.50 -36.22
C VAL A 518 -13.37 24.47 -35.74
N GLU A 519 -13.03 24.50 -34.45
CA GLU A 519 -12.00 25.37 -33.88
C GLU A 519 -10.59 24.76 -33.90
N PHE A 520 -9.62 25.52 -34.42
CA PHE A 520 -8.20 25.18 -34.46
C PHE A 520 -7.32 26.30 -33.90
N PHE A 521 -6.25 25.93 -33.20
CA PHE A 521 -5.19 26.84 -32.74
C PHE A 521 -4.10 26.94 -33.79
N GLY A 522 -4.13 28.04 -34.53
CA GLY A 522 -3.28 28.26 -35.70
C GLY A 522 -3.56 29.62 -36.31
N LEU A 523 -2.88 29.92 -37.41
CA LEU A 523 -2.95 31.24 -38.03
C LEU A 523 -3.61 31.21 -39.40
N ARG A 524 -4.27 32.33 -39.74
CA ARG A 524 -4.59 32.64 -41.13
C ARG A 524 -3.34 33.15 -41.83
N LYS A 525 -3.22 32.78 -43.10
CA LYS A 525 -2.14 33.19 -43.99
C LYS A 525 -2.09 34.72 -44.13
N GLY A 526 -1.06 35.35 -43.57
CA GLY A 526 -0.85 36.81 -43.61
C GLY A 526 -1.03 37.55 -42.27
N GLN A 527 -1.32 36.86 -41.16
CA GLN A 527 -1.39 37.49 -39.81
C GLN A 527 -0.01 37.76 -39.16
N THR A 528 1.11 37.58 -39.86
CA THR A 528 2.46 37.48 -39.29
C THR A 528 3.15 38.81 -38.96
N ASP A 529 2.66 39.94 -39.48
CA ASP A 529 3.56 41.08 -39.75
C ASP A 529 3.49 42.27 -38.76
N ASP A 530 2.52 42.35 -37.83
CA ASP A 530 2.22 43.62 -37.12
C ASP A 530 1.95 43.56 -35.59
N ALA A 531 2.09 42.41 -34.92
CA ALA A 531 1.76 42.29 -33.48
C ALA A 531 2.94 41.77 -32.62
N LYS A 532 3.17 42.38 -31.44
CA LYS A 532 4.14 41.87 -30.45
C LYS A 532 3.54 40.81 -29.51
N ASN A 533 2.26 40.95 -29.22
CA ASN A 533 1.45 39.99 -28.47
C ASN A 533 0.43 39.39 -29.43
N MET A 534 0.06 38.14 -29.23
CA MET A 534 -0.93 37.46 -30.04
C MET A 534 -2.21 37.23 -29.22
N HIS A 535 -3.20 38.10 -29.43
CA HIS A 535 -4.55 37.88 -28.94
C HIS A 535 -5.21 36.78 -29.77
N ASP A 536 -5.29 35.57 -29.20
CA ASP A 536 -6.18 34.47 -29.57
C ASP A 536 -6.05 33.95 -31.03
N PRO A 537 -5.07 33.06 -31.32
CA PRO A 537 -4.86 32.48 -32.66
C PRO A 537 -5.89 31.39 -32.98
N VAL A 538 -7.15 31.78 -33.15
CA VAL A 538 -8.28 30.87 -33.37
C VAL A 538 -8.78 30.92 -34.82
N PHE A 539 -8.97 29.74 -35.41
CA PHE A 539 -9.52 29.57 -36.74
C PHE A 539 -10.74 28.64 -36.73
N HIS A 540 -11.80 29.04 -37.44
CA HIS A 540 -13.00 28.20 -37.65
C HIS A 540 -13.02 27.63 -39.07
N SER A 541 -13.27 26.31 -39.20
CA SER A 541 -13.13 25.57 -40.46
C SER A 541 -14.17 25.87 -41.56
N GLU A 542 -15.15 26.76 -41.32
CA GLU A 542 -16.12 27.17 -42.33
C GLU A 542 -15.55 28.15 -43.39
N ALA A 543 -14.35 28.69 -43.15
CA ALA A 543 -13.64 29.54 -44.12
C ALA A 543 -12.81 28.69 -45.09
N SER A 544 -12.91 28.95 -46.40
CA SER A 544 -12.19 28.21 -47.46
C SER A 544 -10.70 28.59 -47.60
N GLU A 545 -10.03 28.87 -46.48
CA GLU A 545 -8.62 29.28 -46.41
C GLU A 545 -7.75 28.17 -45.83
N GLN A 546 -6.49 28.07 -46.29
CA GLN A 546 -5.57 27.04 -45.82
C GLN A 546 -5.08 27.35 -44.40
N LEU A 547 -5.44 26.49 -43.44
CA LEU A 547 -4.92 26.48 -42.08
C LEU A 547 -3.39 26.37 -42.08
N ILE A 548 -2.72 27.17 -41.24
CA ILE A 548 -1.30 27.01 -40.94
C ILE A 548 -1.17 26.19 -39.64
N GLU A 549 -0.61 24.99 -39.77
CA GLU A 549 -0.13 24.15 -38.65
C GLU A 549 1.27 24.59 -38.19
N TRP A 550 1.71 24.10 -37.03
CA TRP A 550 2.99 24.48 -36.43
C TRP A 550 4.11 23.53 -36.85
N GLU A 551 5.22 24.07 -37.37
CA GLU A 551 6.45 23.32 -37.66
C GLU A 551 7.22 23.05 -36.36
N LEU A 552 7.65 21.80 -36.16
CA LEU A 552 8.37 21.38 -34.95
C LEU A 552 9.89 21.40 -35.14
N GLU A 553 10.59 22.22 -34.36
CA GLU A 553 12.04 22.08 -34.14
C GLU A 553 12.30 21.53 -32.74
N THR A 554 13.25 20.59 -32.60
CA THR A 554 13.54 19.90 -31.33
C THR A 554 14.92 20.26 -30.76
N ASP A 555 15.03 20.21 -29.44
CA ASP A 555 16.29 20.22 -28.70
C ASP A 555 16.43 18.92 -27.92
N ALA A 556 17.42 18.10 -28.31
CA ALA A 556 17.68 16.81 -27.72
C ALA A 556 18.35 16.87 -26.33
N GLU A 557 19.02 17.97 -25.98
CA GLU A 557 19.56 18.19 -24.63
C GLU A 557 18.49 18.74 -23.68
N ARG A 558 17.57 19.57 -24.17
CA ARG A 558 16.51 20.17 -23.34
C ARG A 558 15.22 19.35 -23.26
N ALA A 559 15.06 18.34 -24.12
CA ALA A 559 13.84 17.53 -24.23
C ALA A 559 12.59 18.41 -24.43
N ALA A 560 12.73 19.36 -25.35
CA ALA A 560 11.80 20.45 -25.58
C ALA A 560 11.74 20.82 -27.08
N VAL A 561 10.71 21.57 -27.47
CA VAL A 561 10.44 21.94 -28.86
C VAL A 561 10.17 23.43 -29.02
N LYS A 562 10.27 23.90 -30.27
CA LYS A 562 9.69 25.16 -30.74
C LYS A 562 8.47 24.85 -31.58
N LEU A 563 7.46 25.71 -31.48
CA LEU A 563 6.31 25.75 -32.39
C LEU A 563 6.54 26.90 -33.37
N VAL A 564 7.07 26.57 -34.55
CA VAL A 564 7.50 27.54 -35.57
C VAL A 564 6.38 27.78 -36.57
N VAL A 565 6.20 29.01 -37.06
CA VAL A 565 5.28 29.29 -38.17
C VAL A 565 5.98 28.93 -39.49
N PRO A 566 5.46 27.96 -40.28
CA PRO A 566 6.12 27.43 -41.47
C PRO A 566 6.59 28.49 -42.46
N GLY A 567 7.88 28.45 -42.81
CA GLY A 567 8.48 29.37 -43.77
C GLY A 567 8.73 30.79 -43.26
N THR A 568 8.71 31.02 -41.94
CA THR A 568 8.99 32.32 -41.31
C THR A 568 10.15 32.24 -40.31
N GLU A 569 10.59 33.41 -39.83
CA GLU A 569 11.58 33.58 -38.76
C GLU A 569 10.96 33.71 -37.35
N HIS A 570 9.71 33.26 -37.17
CA HIS A 570 8.94 33.41 -35.94
C HIS A 570 8.53 32.06 -35.32
N GLN A 571 8.68 31.95 -34.01
CA GLN A 571 8.16 30.86 -33.18
C GLN A 571 7.21 31.41 -32.10
N LEU A 572 6.28 30.56 -31.67
CA LEU A 572 5.37 30.88 -30.57
C LEU A 572 6.10 30.91 -29.23
N GLY A 573 5.94 32.01 -28.49
CA GLY A 573 6.33 32.14 -27.10
C GLY A 573 5.14 31.94 -26.15
N PRO A 574 5.34 31.26 -25.01
CA PRO A 574 4.31 31.15 -23.98
C PRO A 574 4.07 32.53 -23.32
N PRO A 575 2.98 32.67 -22.54
CA PRO A 575 2.76 33.87 -21.77
C PRO A 575 3.77 34.00 -20.61
N PRO A 576 4.10 35.23 -20.18
CA PRO A 576 5.05 35.46 -19.09
C PRO A 576 4.53 35.04 -17.71
N TYR A 577 3.23 34.78 -17.57
CA TYR A 577 2.53 34.27 -16.39
C TYR A 577 1.28 33.50 -16.84
N PHE A 578 0.76 32.60 -15.99
CA PHE A 578 -0.44 31.80 -16.30
C PHE A 578 -1.67 32.66 -16.59
N GLY A 579 -2.42 32.32 -17.64
CA GLY A 579 -3.55 33.11 -18.14
C GLY A 579 -3.18 34.41 -18.87
N GLY A 580 -1.89 34.64 -19.16
CA GLY A 580 -1.44 35.75 -20.00
C GLY A 580 -1.56 35.49 -21.51
N GLU A 581 -1.21 36.50 -22.32
CA GLU A 581 -1.18 36.41 -23.78
C GLU A 581 0.08 35.73 -24.33
N PHE A 582 -0.07 34.98 -25.42
CA PHE A 582 1.06 34.43 -26.18
C PHE A 582 1.89 35.55 -26.83
N THR A 583 3.17 35.27 -27.05
CA THR A 583 4.14 36.25 -27.59
C THR A 583 4.86 35.71 -28.83
N TRP A 584 5.49 36.60 -29.60
CA TRP A 584 6.37 36.20 -30.70
C TRP A 584 7.84 36.20 -30.27
N ILE A 585 8.51 35.07 -30.46
CA ILE A 585 9.95 34.91 -30.27
C ILE A 585 10.59 34.66 -31.64
N SER A 586 11.83 35.11 -31.87
CA SER A 586 12.54 34.75 -33.11
C SER A 586 12.82 33.26 -33.14
N ARG A 587 12.65 32.63 -34.31
CA ARG A 587 13.07 31.26 -34.60
C ARG A 587 14.54 31.02 -34.22
N SER A 588 15.40 32.01 -34.48
CA SER A 588 16.83 32.00 -34.16
C SER A 588 17.18 32.07 -32.66
N ALA A 589 16.22 32.35 -31.77
CA ALA A 589 16.49 32.42 -30.33
C ALA A 589 16.77 31.02 -29.75
N ASP A 590 17.73 30.96 -28.83
CA ASP A 590 18.09 29.74 -28.08
C ASP A 590 17.13 29.49 -26.90
N VAL A 591 15.84 29.38 -27.22
CA VAL A 591 14.75 29.13 -26.28
C VAL A 591 13.85 28.06 -26.90
N PHE A 592 13.56 27.00 -26.14
CA PHE A 592 12.69 25.89 -26.50
C PHE A 592 11.60 25.77 -25.43
N PRO A 593 10.55 26.61 -25.49
CA PRO A 593 9.65 26.80 -24.35
C PRO A 593 8.47 25.82 -24.33
N TRP A 594 8.44 24.80 -25.21
CA TRP A 594 7.33 23.85 -25.32
C TRP A 594 7.80 22.40 -25.08
N ARG A 595 6.90 21.54 -24.61
CA ARG A 595 7.10 20.10 -24.49
C ARG A 595 5.85 19.36 -24.98
N LEU A 596 6.06 18.29 -25.77
CA LEU A 596 4.99 17.36 -26.16
C LEU A 596 5.06 16.10 -25.30
N SER A 597 3.92 15.65 -24.78
CA SER A 597 3.74 14.38 -24.04
C SER A 597 2.73 13.49 -24.77
N PRO A 598 3.05 12.27 -25.24
CA PRO A 598 2.11 11.46 -26.00
C PRO A 598 1.01 10.87 -25.12
N LEU A 599 -0.23 11.04 -25.57
CA LEU A 599 -1.45 10.50 -24.96
C LEU A 599 -1.85 9.18 -25.62
N CYS A 600 -1.72 9.07 -26.94
CA CYS A 600 -2.11 7.89 -27.71
C CYS A 600 -1.28 7.79 -28.99
N CYS A 601 -0.80 6.60 -29.34
CA CYS A 601 0.03 6.38 -30.53
C CYS A 601 -0.47 5.16 -31.32
N PRO A 602 -0.52 5.22 -32.66
CA PRO A 602 -1.04 4.14 -33.50
C PRO A 602 -0.07 2.95 -33.68
N ALA A 603 1.24 3.15 -33.45
CA ALA A 603 2.26 2.11 -33.58
C ALA A 603 2.50 1.36 -32.25
N SER A 604 2.79 0.06 -32.33
CA SER A 604 3.08 -0.76 -31.14
C SER A 604 4.45 -0.45 -30.53
N GLU A 605 4.46 -0.09 -29.24
CA GLU A 605 5.59 0.12 -28.32
C GLU A 605 7.00 0.27 -28.96
N PRO A 606 7.37 1.49 -29.39
CA PRO A 606 8.77 1.80 -29.67
C PRO A 606 9.56 2.24 -28.42
N TRP A 607 8.92 2.49 -27.25
CA TRP A 607 9.52 2.89 -25.94
C TRP A 607 8.44 3.29 -24.87
N PRO A 608 8.70 3.13 -23.55
CA PRO A 608 7.79 3.47 -22.42
C PRO A 608 7.52 4.97 -22.19
N PHE A 609 6.79 5.63 -23.09
CA PHE A 609 6.46 7.06 -22.95
C PHE A 609 5.72 7.45 -21.65
N THR A 610 4.86 6.57 -21.10
CA THR A 610 4.13 6.79 -19.84
C THR A 610 5.04 6.86 -18.60
N ALA A 611 6.29 6.40 -18.71
CA ALA A 611 7.29 6.52 -17.64
C ALA A 611 8.04 7.87 -17.67
N GLU A 612 7.89 8.66 -18.75
CA GLU A 612 8.56 9.95 -18.95
C GLU A 612 7.60 11.14 -19.06
N ASP A 613 6.27 10.92 -19.11
CA ASP A 613 5.26 11.99 -19.18
C ASP A 613 5.04 12.66 -17.82
N PRO A 614 5.60 13.88 -17.57
CA PRO A 614 5.56 14.53 -16.26
C PRO A 614 4.16 14.67 -15.70
N LEU A 615 3.13 14.75 -16.55
CA LEU A 615 1.74 14.93 -16.15
C LEU A 615 1.11 13.64 -15.60
N ASP A 616 1.48 12.45 -16.07
CA ASP A 616 0.91 11.20 -15.52
C ASP A 616 1.36 10.93 -14.07
N HIS A 617 2.58 11.36 -13.75
CA HIS A 617 3.18 11.23 -12.42
C HIS A 617 2.91 12.47 -11.57
N SER A 618 2.74 13.64 -12.20
CA SER A 618 2.19 14.79 -11.49
C SER A 618 0.71 14.64 -11.22
N ILE A 619 -0.12 13.82 -11.91
CA ILE A 619 -1.52 13.59 -11.47
C ILE A 619 -1.61 12.89 -10.09
N GLU A 620 -0.58 12.13 -9.65
CA GLU A 620 -0.45 11.70 -8.24
C GLU A 620 0.00 12.84 -7.28
N TYR A 621 0.33 13.99 -7.82
CA TYR A 621 0.90 15.17 -7.17
C TYR A 621 0.05 16.46 -7.35
N LEU A 622 -0.87 16.50 -8.33
CA LEU A 622 -1.60 17.68 -8.88
C LEU A 622 -2.57 18.33 -7.89
N ARG A 623 -2.64 17.80 -6.66
CA ARG A 623 -3.51 18.27 -5.60
C ARG A 623 -2.75 18.72 -4.35
N VAL A 624 -1.43 18.52 -4.34
CA VAL A 624 -0.52 19.07 -3.33
C VAL A 624 0.62 19.75 -4.07
N ALA A 625 0.43 21.05 -4.35
CA ALA A 625 1.35 21.84 -5.18
C ALA A 625 2.79 21.80 -4.66
N THR A 626 3.63 21.00 -5.32
CA THR A 626 5.02 21.40 -5.60
C THR A 626 5.06 21.91 -7.02
N GLU A 627 5.72 23.05 -7.20
CA GLU A 627 6.01 23.63 -8.52
C GLU A 627 6.66 22.59 -9.45
N ASP A 628 5.88 22.07 -10.42
CA ASP A 628 6.38 21.18 -11.45
C ASP A 628 7.36 21.96 -12.33
N HIS A 629 8.66 21.83 -12.08
CA HIS A 629 9.66 22.52 -12.88
C HIS A 629 9.71 21.98 -14.31
N PHE A 630 9.69 22.87 -15.30
CA PHE A 630 9.77 22.49 -16.72
C PHE A 630 10.99 21.60 -17.04
N ALA A 631 12.11 21.83 -16.33
CA ALA A 631 13.36 21.06 -16.46
C ALA A 631 13.40 19.72 -15.68
N ALA A 632 12.36 19.37 -14.91
CA ALA A 632 12.32 18.11 -14.16
C ALA A 632 11.91 16.92 -15.04
N SER A 633 12.41 15.73 -14.69
CA SER A 633 11.98 14.46 -15.26
C SER A 633 11.56 13.50 -14.15
N ILE A 634 10.67 12.56 -14.48
CA ILE A 634 10.12 11.59 -13.54
C ILE A 634 11.18 10.66 -12.94
N PRO A 635 12.12 10.08 -13.73
CA PRO A 635 13.22 9.33 -13.14
C PRO A 635 13.93 10.15 -12.07
N LYS A 636 14.19 11.44 -12.31
CA LYS A 636 14.86 12.31 -11.34
C LYS A 636 14.04 12.51 -10.05
N SER A 637 12.76 12.89 -10.15
CA SER A 637 11.93 13.13 -8.94
C SER A 637 11.62 11.85 -8.15
N ARG A 638 11.57 10.69 -8.82
CA ARG A 638 11.48 9.37 -8.18
C ARG A 638 12.79 9.02 -7.48
N CYS A 639 13.94 9.29 -8.10
CA CYS A 639 15.25 9.04 -7.53
C CYS A 639 15.59 9.96 -6.35
N ASP A 640 15.20 11.23 -6.38
CA ASP A 640 15.35 12.15 -5.26
C ASP A 640 14.49 11.71 -4.06
N ARG A 641 13.31 11.12 -4.29
CA ARG A 641 12.48 10.49 -3.25
C ARG A 641 13.10 9.20 -2.70
N LEU A 642 13.53 8.28 -3.56
CA LEU A 642 14.20 7.04 -3.13
C LEU A 642 15.51 7.33 -2.36
N SER A 643 16.30 8.32 -2.79
CA SER A 643 17.55 8.71 -2.12
C SER A 643 17.30 9.28 -0.72
N ARG A 644 16.24 10.11 -0.55
CA ARG A 644 15.84 10.62 0.77
C ARG A 644 15.27 9.53 1.67
N ALA A 645 14.53 8.57 1.10
CA ALA A 645 14.11 7.38 1.84
C ALA A 645 15.30 6.55 2.32
N LEU A 646 16.35 6.40 1.50
CA LEU A 646 17.58 5.70 1.86
C LEU A 646 18.32 6.42 3.00
N GLU A 647 18.46 7.74 2.91
CA GLU A 647 19.07 8.57 3.96
C GLU A 647 18.31 8.44 5.29
N HIS A 648 16.99 8.58 5.27
CA HIS A 648 16.12 8.47 6.45
C HIS A 648 16.18 7.07 7.09
N VAL A 649 16.12 6.00 6.30
CA VAL A 649 16.26 4.62 6.79
C VAL A 649 17.64 4.40 7.41
N GLY A 650 18.71 4.93 6.80
CA GLY A 650 20.07 4.87 7.34
C GLY A 650 20.23 5.66 8.66
N GLU A 651 19.53 6.78 8.84
CA GLU A 651 19.46 7.52 10.10
C GLU A 651 18.68 6.76 11.18
N GLN A 652 17.53 6.17 10.84
CA GLN A 652 16.76 5.34 11.76
C GLN A 652 17.58 4.13 12.22
N LEU A 653 18.22 3.41 11.29
CA LEU A 653 19.07 2.26 11.59
C LEU A 653 20.28 2.65 12.45
N GLY A 654 20.96 3.75 12.12
CA GLY A 654 22.12 4.26 12.87
C GLY A 654 21.79 4.82 14.26
N THR A 655 20.51 5.00 14.60
CA THR A 655 20.06 5.51 15.90
C THR A 655 19.11 4.55 16.64
N LEU A 656 18.93 3.33 16.11
CA LEU A 656 18.13 2.27 16.73
C LEU A 656 18.89 1.66 17.91
N SER A 657 18.30 1.66 19.11
CA SER A 657 18.92 1.09 20.32
C SER A 657 17.89 0.74 21.39
N LEU A 658 18.27 -0.10 22.37
CA LEU A 658 17.44 -0.38 23.55
C LEU A 658 17.12 0.88 24.38
N GLY A 659 17.94 1.94 24.30
CA GLY A 659 17.65 3.21 25.00
C GLY A 659 16.34 3.87 24.57
N LEU A 660 15.81 3.53 23.38
CA LEU A 660 14.46 3.95 22.96
C LEU A 660 13.34 3.31 23.81
N LEU A 661 13.67 2.33 24.65
CA LEU A 661 12.78 1.62 25.59
C LEU A 661 13.12 1.87 27.06
N ASP A 662 14.06 2.77 27.40
CA ASP A 662 14.31 3.15 28.80
C ASP A 662 13.07 3.85 29.37
N ASP A 663 12.66 3.54 30.60
CA ASP A 663 11.45 4.11 31.21
C ASP A 663 11.48 5.66 31.23
N ASP A 664 12.63 6.27 31.49
CA ASP A 664 12.80 7.74 31.42
C ASP A 664 12.63 8.30 29.98
N LEU A 665 12.84 7.49 28.94
CA LEU A 665 12.62 7.85 27.54
C LEU A 665 11.21 7.49 27.05
N ILE A 666 10.58 6.45 27.60
CA ILE A 666 9.14 6.17 27.47
C ILE A 666 8.32 7.30 28.11
N PHE A 667 8.75 7.82 29.27
CA PHE A 667 8.16 9.01 29.91
C PHE A 667 8.55 10.32 29.23
N ARG A 668 9.75 10.44 28.64
CA ARG A 668 10.03 11.46 27.59
C ARG A 668 9.43 11.04 26.26
N LYS A 669 8.11 10.74 26.27
CA LYS A 669 7.26 10.56 25.09
C LYS A 669 7.81 11.40 23.94
N THR A 670 8.17 10.75 22.84
CA THR A 670 8.36 11.46 21.57
C THR A 670 7.13 12.33 21.38
N LYS A 671 7.30 13.67 21.50
CA LYS A 671 6.22 14.64 21.38
C LYS A 671 5.77 14.68 19.93
N LEU A 672 5.04 13.66 19.52
CA LEU A 672 4.12 13.76 18.42
C LEU A 672 3.21 14.93 18.76
N GLY A 673 3.08 15.87 17.82
CA GLY A 673 2.14 16.96 17.97
C GLY A 673 0.71 16.40 18.20
N PRO A 674 -0.24 17.26 18.60
CA PRO A 674 -1.66 16.88 18.58
C PRO A 674 -2.04 16.30 17.21
N ALA A 675 -3.20 15.64 17.05
CA ALA A 675 -3.66 15.18 15.73
C ALA A 675 -3.72 16.31 14.67
N SER A 676 -3.78 17.58 15.10
CA SER A 676 -3.64 18.78 14.26
C SER A 676 -2.22 19.24 13.97
N GLY A 677 -1.25 18.76 14.74
CA GLY A 677 0.18 18.81 14.50
C GLY A 677 0.70 17.57 13.77
N TRP A 678 -0.20 16.71 13.25
CA TRP A 678 0.11 15.86 12.10
C TRP A 678 0.23 16.76 10.88
N VAL A 679 1.31 17.56 10.83
CA VAL A 679 1.68 18.39 9.66
C VAL A 679 1.78 17.51 8.41
N GLN A 680 2.02 16.21 8.61
CA GLN A 680 2.05 15.19 7.58
C GLN A 680 0.72 14.87 6.91
N ALA A 681 -0.43 15.15 7.54
CA ALA A 681 -1.73 14.95 6.90
C ALA A 681 -1.96 15.87 5.67
N GLN A 682 -1.12 16.91 5.52
CA GLN A 682 -1.09 17.83 4.37
C GLN A 682 0.06 17.53 3.40
N LEU A 683 0.94 16.59 3.73
CA LEU A 683 2.04 16.22 2.84
C LEU A 683 1.50 15.32 1.71
N PRO A 684 2.14 15.34 0.53
CA PRO A 684 1.79 14.42 -0.55
C PRO A 684 1.96 12.96 -0.11
N ALA A 685 1.24 12.05 -0.76
CA ALA A 685 1.45 10.62 -0.57
C ALA A 685 2.91 10.25 -0.89
N CYS A 686 3.53 9.43 -0.03
CA CYS A 686 4.84 8.86 -0.32
C CYS A 686 4.76 7.94 -1.54
N THR A 687 5.83 7.90 -2.35
CA THR A 687 5.92 6.94 -3.46
C THR A 687 5.84 5.52 -2.91
N ASN A 688 4.87 4.76 -3.41
CA ASN A 688 4.71 3.37 -3.03
C ASN A 688 5.86 2.51 -3.56
N ILE A 689 6.44 1.75 -2.63
CA ILE A 689 7.45 0.72 -2.83
C ILE A 689 6.72 -0.63 -2.83
N CYS A 690 6.00 -0.91 -3.91
CA CYS A 690 5.10 -2.08 -3.96
C CYS A 690 5.81 -3.42 -3.84
N ASP A 691 7.06 -3.48 -4.32
CA ASP A 691 7.91 -4.68 -4.27
C ASP A 691 8.58 -4.88 -2.89
N HIS A 692 8.26 -4.05 -1.90
CA HIS A 692 8.83 -4.07 -0.55
C HIS A 692 7.77 -4.31 0.56
N PRO A 693 8.09 -5.01 1.67
CA PRO A 693 7.15 -5.25 2.78
C PRO A 693 6.62 -3.98 3.46
N ALA A 694 7.46 -2.95 3.61
CA ALA A 694 7.07 -1.70 4.26
C ALA A 694 6.18 -0.79 3.40
N VAL A 695 5.85 -1.12 2.15
CA VAL A 695 4.93 -0.33 1.29
C VAL A 695 5.38 1.07 0.87
N CYS A 696 6.02 1.83 1.74
CA CYS A 696 6.37 3.23 1.60
C CYS A 696 7.41 3.56 2.69
N VAL A 697 8.03 4.73 2.62
CA VAL A 697 8.89 5.27 3.68
C VAL A 697 8.49 6.72 3.91
N ASP A 698 8.04 7.03 5.12
CA ASP A 698 7.76 8.41 5.56
C ASP A 698 9.08 9.12 5.87
N THR A 699 9.51 9.99 4.95
CA THR A 699 10.73 10.82 5.05
C THR A 699 10.50 12.16 5.78
N GLY A 700 9.29 12.42 6.29
CA GLY A 700 8.93 13.68 6.95
C GLY A 700 8.39 14.76 6.01
N ASP A 701 8.56 14.61 4.68
CA ASP A 701 8.03 15.49 3.62
C ASP A 701 6.98 14.81 2.71
N CYS A 702 6.65 13.55 2.98
CA CYS A 702 5.51 12.82 2.43
C CYS A 702 4.78 12.05 3.55
N GLN A 703 3.58 11.51 3.29
CA GLN A 703 2.89 10.60 4.20
C GLN A 703 2.62 9.23 3.57
N CYS A 704 2.87 8.16 4.33
CA CYS A 704 2.45 6.81 3.97
C CYS A 704 0.92 6.71 4.00
N VAL A 705 0.32 6.21 2.93
CA VAL A 705 -1.14 6.05 2.78
C VAL A 705 -1.51 4.61 2.45
N LEU A 706 -2.67 4.15 2.91
CA LEU A 706 -3.26 2.88 2.49
C LEU A 706 -3.67 2.99 1.01
N SER A 707 -2.76 2.60 0.14
CA SER A 707 -2.91 2.66 -1.32
C SER A 707 -2.66 1.28 -1.92
N THR A 708 -3.32 1.01 -3.04
CA THR A 708 -3.36 -0.28 -3.71
C THR A 708 -2.08 -0.57 -4.48
N CYS A 709 -1.03 -0.95 -3.75
CA CYS A 709 -0.01 -1.77 -4.37
C CYS A 709 -0.68 -3.01 -4.96
N SER A 710 -0.65 -3.11 -6.29
CA SER A 710 -1.04 -4.32 -7.00
C SER A 710 -0.35 -5.52 -6.34
N VAL A 711 -1.00 -6.68 -6.34
CA VAL A 711 -0.47 -7.87 -5.65
C VAL A 711 0.65 -8.51 -6.47
N GLN A 712 1.72 -7.75 -6.72
CA GLN A 712 3.07 -8.30 -6.85
C GLN A 712 3.50 -8.88 -5.50
N LYS A 713 2.90 -10.02 -5.17
CA LYS A 713 3.50 -11.09 -4.37
C LYS A 713 4.05 -10.66 -3.00
N ARG A 714 3.41 -9.70 -2.32
CA ARG A 714 3.68 -9.40 -0.89
C ARG A 714 3.55 -10.61 0.05
N PHE A 715 2.94 -11.68 -0.44
CA PHE A 715 3.12 -13.01 0.09
C PHE A 715 3.53 -13.95 -1.05
N PRO A 716 4.75 -14.55 -1.03
CA PRO A 716 5.02 -15.73 -1.85
C PRO A 716 4.06 -16.89 -1.52
N PHE A 717 3.40 -16.85 -0.36
CA PHE A 717 2.33 -17.78 0.00
C PHE A 717 0.97 -17.49 -0.67
N VAL A 718 0.56 -16.24 -0.90
CA VAL A 718 -0.70 -15.96 -1.64
C VAL A 718 -0.49 -16.15 -3.14
N ALA A 719 0.68 -15.79 -3.67
CA ALA A 719 1.06 -16.09 -5.05
C ALA A 719 1.19 -17.60 -5.36
N ALA A 720 1.24 -18.46 -4.34
CA ALA A 720 1.29 -19.90 -4.47
C ALA A 720 -0.03 -20.59 -4.07
N ALA A 721 -0.73 -20.11 -3.05
CA ALA A 721 -2.08 -20.56 -2.70
C ALA A 721 -3.10 -20.24 -3.82
N ASN A 722 -2.91 -19.12 -4.53
CA ASN A 722 -3.65 -18.79 -5.75
C ASN A 722 -2.87 -19.12 -7.03
N SER A 723 -1.86 -20.00 -6.96
CA SER A 723 -1.44 -20.69 -8.19
C SER A 723 -2.41 -21.85 -8.40
N HIS A 724 -2.99 -21.96 -9.60
CA HIS A 724 -3.98 -23.00 -9.98
C HIS A 724 -3.51 -24.46 -9.78
N ASN A 725 -2.24 -24.65 -9.39
CA ASN A 725 -1.58 -25.93 -9.19
C ASN A 725 -1.51 -26.38 -7.71
N VAL A 726 -2.15 -25.66 -6.76
CA VAL A 726 -2.18 -26.03 -5.33
C VAL A 726 -3.61 -26.26 -4.82
N SER A 727 -4.54 -26.60 -5.71
CA SER A 727 -5.63 -27.50 -5.33
C SER A 727 -5.02 -28.88 -5.06
N PHE A 728 -5.19 -29.39 -3.84
CA PHE A 728 -4.63 -30.69 -3.47
C PHE A 728 -5.50 -31.81 -4.04
N SER A 729 -5.14 -32.26 -5.25
CA SER A 729 -5.80 -33.39 -5.91
C SER A 729 -5.76 -34.63 -5.00
N SER A 730 -6.86 -34.91 -4.31
CA SER A 730 -7.03 -36.13 -3.52
C SER A 730 -6.95 -37.35 -4.44
N PRO A 731 -6.00 -38.29 -4.25
CA PRO A 731 -5.93 -39.49 -5.07
C PRO A 731 -7.09 -40.43 -4.69
N GLY A 732 -8.23 -40.31 -5.36
CA GLY A 732 -9.36 -41.23 -5.22
C GLY A 732 -10.75 -40.62 -5.01
N ARG A 733 -10.94 -39.31 -5.20
CA ARG A 733 -12.26 -38.77 -5.53
C ARG A 733 -12.26 -38.24 -6.95
N GLU A 734 -13.21 -38.72 -7.75
CA GLU A 734 -13.72 -37.93 -8.87
C GLU A 734 -14.38 -36.70 -8.26
N GLU A 735 -13.61 -35.61 -8.14
CA GLU A 735 -14.24 -34.29 -8.06
C GLU A 735 -15.02 -34.12 -9.37
N GLN A 736 -16.35 -34.09 -9.25
CA GLN A 736 -17.18 -33.55 -10.30
C GLN A 736 -16.63 -32.16 -10.58
N LYS A 737 -16.17 -31.92 -11.82
CA LYS A 737 -15.84 -30.58 -12.27
C LYS A 737 -17.02 -29.68 -11.88
N PRO A 738 -16.80 -28.57 -11.15
CA PRO A 738 -17.89 -27.63 -10.90
C PRO A 738 -18.47 -27.22 -12.25
N ASP A 739 -19.79 -27.29 -12.39
CA ASP A 739 -20.45 -27.16 -13.68
C ASP A 739 -20.27 -25.71 -14.17
N SER A 740 -19.35 -25.50 -15.13
CA SER A 740 -18.74 -24.21 -15.46
C SER A 740 -19.68 -23.19 -16.13
N HIS A 741 -20.98 -23.48 -16.09
CA HIS A 741 -22.07 -22.77 -16.74
C HIS A 741 -23.04 -22.11 -15.75
N HIS A 742 -22.87 -22.32 -14.45
CA HIS A 742 -23.81 -21.81 -13.45
C HIS A 742 -23.09 -21.08 -12.30
N LEU A 743 -23.30 -19.75 -12.22
CA LEU A 743 -23.04 -18.96 -11.01
C LEU A 743 -23.83 -19.47 -9.79
N GLU A 744 -24.82 -20.35 -10.01
CA GLU A 744 -25.71 -20.93 -9.00
C GLU A 744 -25.26 -22.29 -8.43
N THR A 745 -24.24 -22.97 -8.97
CA THR A 745 -23.75 -24.23 -8.36
C THR A 745 -23.02 -23.92 -7.06
N ARG A 746 -23.76 -23.72 -5.96
CA ARG A 746 -23.27 -23.48 -4.59
C ARG A 746 -22.22 -24.54 -4.19
N PRO A 747 -20.91 -24.22 -4.21
CA PRO A 747 -19.89 -25.08 -3.64
C PRO A 747 -19.75 -24.63 -2.18
N SER A 748 -20.56 -25.21 -1.29
CA SER A 748 -20.52 -24.97 0.17
C SER A 748 -20.23 -23.50 0.56
N ILE A 749 -21.17 -22.59 0.22
CA ILE A 749 -21.09 -21.11 0.33
C ILE A 749 -19.86 -20.63 1.09
N GLU A 750 -18.82 -20.28 0.34
CA GLU A 750 -17.66 -19.58 0.90
C GLU A 750 -18.17 -18.32 1.63
N PRO A 751 -17.94 -18.16 2.94
CA PRO A 751 -18.54 -17.06 3.68
C PRO A 751 -18.04 -15.73 3.11
N TRP A 752 -18.93 -14.76 2.84
CA TRP A 752 -18.55 -13.42 2.37
C TRP A 752 -17.46 -12.73 3.22
N MET A 753 -17.32 -13.16 4.48
CA MET A 753 -16.23 -12.81 5.37
C MET A 753 -14.82 -13.18 4.85
N THR A 754 -14.67 -14.05 3.84
CA THR A 754 -13.39 -14.31 3.14
C THR A 754 -12.89 -13.12 2.32
N ILE A 755 -13.80 -12.28 1.86
CA ILE A 755 -13.50 -11.06 1.07
C ILE A 755 -13.18 -9.88 2.00
N LEU A 756 -13.37 -10.03 3.31
CA LEU A 756 -12.97 -9.01 4.28
C LEU A 756 -11.45 -8.99 4.46
N ARG A 757 -10.90 -7.79 4.62
CA ARG A 757 -9.56 -7.61 5.18
C ARG A 757 -9.48 -8.28 6.56
N PRO A 758 -8.33 -8.86 6.96
CA PRO A 758 -8.21 -9.64 8.19
C PRO A 758 -8.74 -8.94 9.45
N GLN A 759 -8.58 -7.62 9.54
CA GLN A 759 -8.98 -6.84 10.70
C GLN A 759 -10.49 -6.55 10.72
N ALA A 760 -11.12 -6.27 9.57
CA ALA A 760 -12.56 -6.15 9.48
C ALA A 760 -13.27 -7.50 9.68
N ARG A 761 -12.66 -8.59 9.20
CA ARG A 761 -13.08 -9.96 9.51
C ARG A 761 -13.05 -10.22 11.01
N GLN A 762 -11.95 -9.91 11.69
CA GLN A 762 -11.83 -10.05 13.14
C GLN A 762 -12.84 -9.19 13.91
N TYR A 763 -13.02 -7.93 13.49
CA TYR A 763 -14.00 -7.02 14.07
C TYR A 763 -15.44 -7.55 13.94
N LEU A 764 -15.81 -8.13 12.79
CA LEU A 764 -17.17 -8.65 12.58
C LEU A 764 -17.38 -10.03 13.22
N LEU A 765 -16.32 -10.85 13.33
CA LEU A 765 -16.35 -12.13 14.06
C LEU A 765 -16.52 -11.95 15.58
N SER A 766 -16.21 -10.78 16.15
CA SER A 766 -16.54 -10.50 17.56
C SER A 766 -18.03 -10.20 17.79
N GLN A 767 -18.85 -10.23 16.73
CA GLN A 767 -20.29 -9.94 16.74
C GLN A 767 -20.62 -8.60 17.42
N PRO A 768 -20.03 -7.48 16.97
CA PRO A 768 -20.29 -6.17 17.54
C PRO A 768 -21.76 -5.80 17.31
N PRO A 769 -22.47 -5.26 18.31
CA PRO A 769 -23.83 -4.78 18.09
C PRO A 769 -23.82 -3.65 17.05
N PHE A 770 -24.93 -3.51 16.32
CA PHE A 770 -25.09 -2.37 15.41
C PHE A 770 -24.98 -1.05 16.20
N PRO A 771 -24.27 -0.02 15.71
CA PRO A 771 -24.03 1.19 16.49
C PRO A 771 -25.31 2.00 16.68
N ASN A 772 -25.62 2.42 17.91
CA ASN A 772 -26.73 3.32 18.18
C ASN A 772 -26.38 4.73 17.69
N VAL A 773 -27.26 5.36 16.91
CA VAL A 773 -27.03 6.68 16.34
C VAL A 773 -27.96 7.74 16.93
N TYR A 774 -27.51 8.99 17.02
CA TYR A 774 -28.37 10.15 17.28
C TYR A 774 -28.24 11.14 16.13
N VAL A 775 -29.32 11.35 15.39
CA VAL A 775 -29.36 12.36 14.33
C VAL A 775 -29.70 13.73 14.92
N SER A 776 -28.83 14.71 14.64
CA SER A 776 -29.02 16.08 15.08
C SER A 776 -30.30 16.69 14.52
N GLN A 777 -30.95 17.50 15.36
CA GLN A 777 -32.13 18.27 15.02
C GLN A 777 -31.72 19.65 14.52
N PHE A 778 -32.26 20.07 13.38
CA PHE A 778 -32.09 21.43 12.87
C PHE A 778 -32.74 22.48 13.81
N THR A 779 -32.18 23.69 13.85
CA THR A 779 -32.85 24.84 14.47
C THR A 779 -34.15 25.15 13.74
N ASP A 780 -35.11 25.81 14.40
CA ASP A 780 -36.39 26.12 13.76
C ASP A 780 -36.23 27.05 12.54
N SER A 781 -35.24 27.95 12.56
CA SER A 781 -34.84 28.75 11.40
C SER A 781 -34.29 27.90 10.24
N ALA A 782 -33.50 26.87 10.53
CA ALA A 782 -33.01 25.95 9.51
C ALA A 782 -34.12 25.02 8.98
N LYS A 783 -35.05 24.55 9.84
CA LYS A 783 -36.26 23.81 9.41
C LYS A 783 -37.13 24.65 8.47
N GLN A 784 -37.34 25.93 8.80
CA GLN A 784 -38.08 26.85 7.95
C GLN A 784 -37.39 27.00 6.59
N TRP A 785 -36.08 27.27 6.58
CA TRP A 785 -35.28 27.34 5.35
C TRP A 785 -35.37 26.06 4.51
N ILE A 786 -35.27 24.88 5.13
CA ILE A 786 -35.44 23.59 4.45
C ILE A 786 -36.83 23.51 3.79
N SER A 787 -37.89 23.86 4.51
CA SER A 787 -39.27 23.75 4.03
C SER A 787 -39.67 24.76 2.95
N GLU A 788 -39.03 25.94 2.93
CA GLU A 788 -39.39 27.07 2.05
C GLU A 788 -38.39 27.27 0.88
N GLN A 789 -37.10 27.04 1.11
CA GLN A 789 -36.02 27.42 0.18
C GLN A 789 -35.19 26.24 -0.33
N ALA A 790 -34.98 25.18 0.49
CA ALA A 790 -34.28 23.98 0.03
C ALA A 790 -35.19 23.05 -0.78
N LYS A 791 -36.47 22.96 -0.36
CA LYS A 791 -37.48 22.09 -0.97
C LYS A 791 -37.59 22.16 -2.51
N PRO A 792 -37.32 23.29 -3.21
CA PRO A 792 -37.35 23.35 -4.68
C PRO A 792 -35.97 23.20 -5.37
N LEU A 793 -34.87 22.94 -4.64
CA LEU A 793 -33.52 23.32 -5.06
C LEU A 793 -32.55 22.13 -5.27
N HIS A 794 -33.05 21.08 -5.93
CA HIS A 794 -32.54 19.70 -5.93
C HIS A 794 -32.90 18.98 -4.61
N GLU A 795 -33.99 18.25 -4.71
CA GLU A 795 -34.81 17.75 -3.61
C GLU A 795 -34.12 16.64 -2.78
N LEU A 796 -34.63 16.44 -1.56
CA LEU A 796 -34.61 15.17 -0.81
C LEU A 796 -35.42 14.07 -1.56
N ASP A 797 -35.37 14.06 -2.89
CA ASP A 797 -36.12 13.16 -3.75
C ASP A 797 -35.40 11.81 -3.78
N GLU A 798 -36.08 10.79 -3.26
CA GLU A 798 -35.66 9.39 -3.26
C GLU A 798 -35.38 8.84 -4.66
N LYS A 799 -35.77 9.55 -5.74
CA LYS A 799 -35.53 9.17 -7.14
C LYS A 799 -34.38 9.93 -7.80
N ASN A 800 -33.94 11.07 -7.25
CA ASN A 800 -32.90 11.88 -7.86
C ASN A 800 -31.55 11.14 -7.79
N CYS A 801 -30.72 11.24 -8.83
CA CYS A 801 -29.39 10.62 -8.80
C CYS A 801 -28.37 11.43 -7.98
N PHE A 802 -27.28 10.77 -7.60
CA PHE A 802 -26.23 11.32 -6.73
C PHE A 802 -26.69 11.77 -5.31
N SER A 803 -27.90 11.38 -4.89
CA SER A 803 -28.55 11.66 -3.59
C SER A 803 -28.18 10.68 -2.45
N ALA A 804 -26.91 10.23 -2.40
CA ALA A 804 -26.48 9.23 -1.42
C ALA A 804 -26.59 9.71 0.05
N ASP A 805 -26.62 11.01 0.30
CA ASP A 805 -26.78 11.64 1.61
C ASP A 805 -28.22 11.56 2.06
N SER A 806 -29.14 11.88 1.15
CA SER A 806 -30.57 11.84 1.39
C SER A 806 -31.01 10.43 1.78
N MET A 807 -30.54 9.41 1.04
CA MET A 807 -30.85 8.00 1.38
C MET A 807 -30.24 7.57 2.71
N MET A 808 -28.93 7.84 2.93
CA MET A 808 -28.27 7.53 4.21
C MET A 808 -28.93 8.26 5.38
N GLU A 809 -29.29 9.53 5.24
CA GLU A 809 -29.94 10.31 6.30
C GLU A 809 -31.33 9.77 6.63
N LEU A 810 -32.14 9.41 5.63
CA LEU A 810 -33.48 8.84 5.85
C LEU A 810 -33.39 7.55 6.68
N LEU A 811 -32.53 6.60 6.28
CA LEU A 811 -32.26 5.35 7.00
C LEU A 811 -31.78 5.60 8.45
N VAL A 812 -30.73 6.41 8.60
CA VAL A 812 -30.12 6.71 9.90
C VAL A 812 -31.10 7.49 10.81
N ARG A 813 -32.07 8.23 10.24
CA ARG A 813 -33.15 8.90 10.99
C ARG A 813 -34.19 7.92 11.54
N GLU A 814 -34.57 6.89 10.79
CA GLU A 814 -35.48 5.85 11.28
C GLU A 814 -34.86 5.07 12.44
N GLN A 815 -33.54 4.85 12.39
CA GLN A 815 -32.76 4.16 13.42
C GLN A 815 -32.28 5.09 14.56
N SER A 816 -32.58 6.39 14.50
CA SER A 816 -32.08 7.37 15.47
C SER A 816 -32.67 7.16 16.85
N THR A 817 -31.81 7.05 17.86
CA THR A 817 -32.23 7.04 19.26
C THR A 817 -32.87 8.37 19.67
N ALA A 818 -33.86 8.32 20.57
CA ALA A 818 -34.55 9.50 21.07
C ALA A 818 -33.72 10.32 22.08
N GLN A 819 -32.62 9.77 22.61
CA GLN A 819 -31.78 10.38 23.63
C GLN A 819 -30.30 10.34 23.24
N ALA A 820 -29.71 11.49 22.95
CA ALA A 820 -28.31 11.61 22.55
C ALA A 820 -27.30 10.97 23.53
N GLY A 821 -27.62 10.88 24.83
CA GLY A 821 -26.77 10.22 25.82
C GLY A 821 -26.70 8.69 25.71
N GLN A 822 -27.52 8.07 24.85
CA GLN A 822 -27.55 6.63 24.58
C GLN A 822 -26.91 6.25 23.22
N ALA A 823 -26.42 7.24 22.46
CA ALA A 823 -25.84 7.00 21.15
C ALA A 823 -24.34 6.68 21.21
N ASP A 824 -23.94 5.68 20.42
CA ASP A 824 -22.54 5.36 20.13
C ASP A 824 -21.95 6.40 19.16
N LEU A 825 -22.76 6.88 18.21
CA LEU A 825 -22.39 7.82 17.15
C LEU A 825 -23.38 8.99 17.05
N TYR A 826 -22.88 10.17 16.72
CA TYR A 826 -23.69 11.36 16.44
C TYR A 826 -23.65 11.63 14.94
N PHE A 827 -24.81 11.82 14.32
CA PHE A 827 -24.91 12.13 12.89
C PHE A 827 -25.40 13.56 12.72
N LEU A 828 -24.63 14.39 12.01
CA LEU A 828 -24.96 15.79 11.76
C LEU A 828 -25.23 16.00 10.26
N PRO A 829 -26.51 15.99 9.84
CA PRO A 829 -26.86 16.08 8.43
C PRO A 829 -26.47 17.44 7.83
N ASN A 830 -26.14 17.41 6.54
CA ASN A 830 -25.50 18.50 5.82
C ASN A 830 -26.02 18.53 4.38
N TYR A 831 -26.64 19.65 3.97
CA TYR A 831 -27.23 19.83 2.64
C TYR A 831 -26.43 20.80 1.78
N GLN A 832 -26.11 20.40 0.54
CA GLN A 832 -25.31 21.21 -0.38
C GLN A 832 -26.17 22.17 -1.22
N ALA A 833 -26.59 23.32 -0.64
CA ALA A 833 -27.13 24.42 -1.44
C ALA A 833 -26.93 25.80 -0.80
N ARG A 834 -26.07 26.63 -1.42
CA ARG A 834 -26.05 28.12 -1.40
C ARG A 834 -26.14 28.91 -0.08
N TYR A 835 -26.14 28.26 1.10
CA TYR A 835 -26.32 28.93 2.39
C TYR A 835 -25.18 28.56 3.37
N ASP A 836 -24.18 29.43 3.46
CA ASP A 836 -22.93 29.25 4.24
C ASP A 836 -23.12 29.05 5.77
N GLY A 837 -24.36 29.15 6.28
CA GLY A 837 -24.69 29.08 7.71
C GLY A 837 -25.44 27.82 8.19
N LEU A 838 -25.91 26.93 7.31
CA LEU A 838 -26.74 25.77 7.74
C LEU A 838 -25.97 24.84 8.68
N TRP A 839 -24.72 24.56 8.33
CA TRP A 839 -23.78 23.84 9.18
C TRP A 839 -23.66 24.49 10.57
N HIS A 840 -23.45 25.81 10.64
CA HIS A 840 -23.27 26.51 11.91
C HIS A 840 -24.50 26.38 12.80
N TYR A 841 -25.71 26.51 12.25
CA TYR A 841 -26.94 26.29 13.00
C TYR A 841 -27.11 24.84 13.46
N ALA A 842 -26.79 23.87 12.61
CA ALA A 842 -26.90 22.45 12.94
C ALA A 842 -25.87 22.03 14.00
N TRP A 843 -24.65 22.58 13.95
CA TRP A 843 -23.58 22.41 14.95
C TRP A 843 -23.92 23.09 16.28
N GLU A 844 -24.45 24.32 16.27
CA GLU A 844 -24.91 25.01 17.47
C GLU A 844 -26.08 24.26 18.14
N ALA A 845 -27.04 23.76 17.35
CA ALA A 845 -28.11 22.92 17.85
C ALA A 845 -27.58 21.61 18.47
N LEU A 846 -26.65 20.94 17.81
CA LEU A 846 -26.02 19.71 18.32
C LEU A 846 -25.28 19.97 19.64
N ARG A 847 -24.44 21.02 19.71
CA ARG A 847 -23.74 21.41 20.94
C ARG A 847 -24.69 21.81 22.08
N LYS A 848 -25.84 22.42 21.76
CA LYS A 848 -26.86 22.77 22.76
C LYS A 848 -27.58 21.54 23.31
N ASN A 849 -27.88 20.58 22.44
CA ASN A 849 -28.58 19.35 22.80
C ASN A 849 -27.63 18.31 23.44
N VAL A 850 -26.34 18.35 23.10
CA VAL A 850 -25.30 17.41 23.55
C VAL A 850 -24.04 18.18 24.02
N PRO A 851 -24.08 18.88 25.17
CA PRO A 851 -22.97 19.76 25.59
C PRO A 851 -21.64 19.07 25.86
N SER A 852 -21.67 17.75 26.11
CA SER A 852 -20.51 16.89 26.38
C SER A 852 -20.23 15.89 25.25
N MET A 853 -20.61 16.22 24.01
CA MET A 853 -20.37 15.37 22.84
C MET A 853 -18.87 15.13 22.61
N ASP A 854 -18.50 13.86 22.40
CA ASP A 854 -17.19 13.47 21.89
C ASP A 854 -17.12 13.67 20.37
N PRO A 855 -16.29 14.60 19.85
CA PRO A 855 -16.24 14.90 18.42
C PRO A 855 -15.67 13.75 17.58
N HIS A 856 -14.95 12.80 18.18
CA HIS A 856 -14.49 11.58 17.48
C HIS A 856 -15.63 10.65 17.09
N ARG A 857 -16.82 10.82 17.70
CA ARG A 857 -18.04 10.06 17.42
C ARG A 857 -19.00 10.80 16.49
N LEU A 858 -18.64 12.00 16.04
CA LEU A 858 -19.45 12.77 15.12
C LEU A 858 -19.16 12.35 13.67
N ILE A 859 -20.23 12.18 12.91
CA ILE A 859 -20.26 11.86 11.49
C ILE A 859 -20.92 13.03 10.73
N ILE A 860 -20.34 13.39 9.58
CA ILE A 860 -20.98 14.29 8.61
C ILE A 860 -20.98 13.60 7.22
N PRO A 861 -22.13 13.55 6.52
CA PRO A 861 -22.21 13.09 5.14
C PRO A 861 -21.78 14.18 4.12
N PHE A 862 -20.95 13.79 3.15
CA PHE A 862 -20.45 14.60 2.03
C PHE A 862 -20.50 13.82 0.71
N THR A 863 -21.72 13.65 0.18
CA THR A 863 -21.99 12.55 -0.74
C THR A 863 -22.50 12.97 -2.13
N HIS A 864 -22.86 14.25 -2.29
CA HIS A 864 -23.50 14.81 -3.47
C HIS A 864 -22.50 15.18 -4.59
N ASP A 865 -22.99 15.12 -5.84
CA ASP A 865 -22.40 15.36 -7.19
C ASP A 865 -20.89 15.63 -7.37
N PHE A 866 -20.32 16.60 -6.67
CA PHE A 866 -18.95 17.07 -6.91
C PHE A 866 -17.98 16.72 -5.77
N GLY A 867 -18.52 16.19 -4.67
CA GLY A 867 -17.89 16.34 -3.36
C GLY A 867 -17.75 17.81 -2.98
N ALA A 868 -17.46 18.04 -1.71
CA ALA A 868 -17.17 19.37 -1.16
C ALA A 868 -16.04 20.14 -1.92
N CYS A 869 -15.15 19.43 -2.61
CA CYS A 869 -13.77 19.87 -2.77
C CYS A 869 -13.45 20.91 -3.85
N ARG A 870 -14.38 21.26 -4.76
CA ARG A 870 -14.00 21.97 -6.02
C ARG A 870 -14.48 23.41 -6.19
N SER A 871 -15.46 23.87 -5.41
CA SER A 871 -15.98 25.25 -5.54
C SER A 871 -16.83 25.72 -4.36
N PHE A 872 -17.60 24.83 -3.74
CA PHE A 872 -18.61 25.22 -2.74
C PHE A 872 -18.19 25.06 -1.28
N ASP A 873 -17.11 24.33 -0.98
CA ASP A 873 -16.79 23.97 0.41
C ASP A 873 -15.30 24.10 0.78
N PHE A 874 -14.72 25.24 0.42
CA PHE A 874 -13.56 25.74 1.16
C PHE A 874 -13.91 26.00 2.64
N SER A 875 -15.17 26.25 2.98
CA SER A 875 -15.62 26.69 4.31
C SER A 875 -15.48 25.62 5.41
N LEU A 876 -15.89 24.37 5.16
CA LEU A 876 -15.93 23.30 6.16
C LEU A 876 -14.61 22.51 6.20
N TRP A 877 -13.94 22.35 5.07
CA TRP A 877 -12.58 21.81 5.02
C TRP A 877 -11.54 22.77 5.61
N ASN A 878 -11.72 24.09 5.42
CA ASN A 878 -10.99 25.09 6.23
C ASN A 878 -11.37 25.00 7.70
N LEU A 879 -12.54 24.48 8.10
CA LEU A 879 -12.92 24.39 9.51
C LEU A 879 -12.11 23.28 10.23
N ARG A 880 -11.86 22.14 9.58
CA ARG A 880 -10.91 21.11 10.05
C ARG A 880 -9.46 21.64 10.11
N HIS A 881 -9.11 22.64 9.29
CA HIS A 881 -7.75 23.19 9.16
C HIS A 881 -7.48 24.42 10.07
N HIS A 882 -8.35 25.41 10.07
CA HIS A 882 -8.19 26.71 10.73
C HIS A 882 -8.62 26.64 12.21
N ALA A 883 -7.62 26.47 13.08
CA ALA A 883 -7.73 26.35 14.53
C ALA A 883 -8.50 27.46 15.29
N ARG A 884 -8.95 28.51 14.60
CA ARG A 884 -9.41 29.78 15.21
C ARG A 884 -10.90 29.80 15.61
N ARG A 885 -11.70 28.77 15.31
CA ARG A 885 -13.14 28.71 15.64
C ARG A 885 -13.49 27.64 16.68
N ASP A 886 -13.20 26.37 16.41
CA ASP A 886 -13.36 25.29 17.40
C ASP A 886 -12.37 24.13 17.10
N PRO A 887 -11.38 23.83 17.95
CA PRO A 887 -10.43 22.73 17.74
C PRO A 887 -11.07 21.34 17.71
N SER A 888 -12.27 21.17 18.27
CA SER A 888 -12.94 19.87 18.39
C SER A 888 -13.34 19.26 17.05
N THR A 889 -13.66 20.09 16.06
CA THR A 889 -14.11 19.70 14.71
C THR A 889 -13.06 18.96 13.87
N ARG A 890 -11.81 18.97 14.33
CA ARG A 890 -10.68 18.26 13.69
C ARG A 890 -10.85 16.74 13.69
N HIS A 891 -11.59 16.21 14.66
CA HIS A 891 -11.72 14.79 14.97
C HIS A 891 -12.96 14.12 14.35
N VAL A 892 -13.83 14.90 13.70
CA VAL A 892 -15.06 14.45 13.05
C VAL A 892 -14.78 13.50 11.88
N ILE A 893 -15.57 12.44 11.74
CA ILE A 893 -15.51 11.47 10.64
C ILE A 893 -16.33 12.00 9.46
N ALA A 894 -15.73 12.10 8.28
CA ALA A 894 -16.47 12.34 7.05
C ALA A 894 -16.93 11.01 6.42
N TRP A 895 -18.19 10.93 6.01
CA TRP A 895 -18.63 9.94 5.00
C TRP A 895 -18.57 10.63 3.64
N SER A 896 -17.74 10.16 2.72
CA SER A 896 -17.65 10.80 1.40
C SER A 896 -17.56 9.80 0.26
N VAL A 897 -18.14 10.20 -0.88
CA VAL A 897 -17.91 9.52 -2.17
C VAL A 897 -16.49 9.78 -2.69
N ASN A 898 -15.81 10.81 -2.18
CA ASN A 898 -14.43 11.15 -2.53
C ASN A 898 -13.43 10.44 -1.61
N GLY A 899 -12.73 9.42 -2.13
CA GLY A 899 -11.62 8.73 -1.47
C GLY A 899 -10.23 9.15 -1.93
N ASP A 900 -10.09 10.33 -2.55
CA ASP A 900 -8.84 10.75 -3.19
C ASP A 900 -7.71 11.05 -2.20
N LEU A 901 -6.64 10.26 -2.27
CA LEU A 901 -5.51 10.29 -1.33
C LEU A 901 -4.70 11.59 -1.39
N ASN A 902 -4.77 12.33 -2.49
CA ASN A 902 -4.01 13.54 -2.72
C ASN A 902 -4.84 14.80 -2.41
N SER A 903 -6.10 14.63 -2.02
CA SER A 903 -7.02 15.72 -1.70
C SER A 903 -7.03 16.04 -0.21
N VAL A 904 -6.88 17.32 0.15
CA VAL A 904 -7.15 17.81 1.53
C VAL A 904 -8.59 17.55 2.00
N CYS A 905 -9.48 17.18 1.08
CA CYS A 905 -10.89 16.84 1.30
C CYS A 905 -11.13 15.36 1.59
N TYR A 906 -10.08 14.58 1.86
CA TYR A 906 -10.18 13.22 2.32
C TYR A 906 -9.03 12.89 3.28
N LYS A 907 -9.34 12.31 4.44
CA LYS A 907 -8.32 11.84 5.38
C LYS A 907 -8.36 10.31 5.47
N PRO A 908 -7.42 9.59 4.84
CA PRO A 908 -7.50 8.15 4.63
C PRO A 908 -7.83 7.33 5.87
N PHE A 909 -7.23 7.66 7.01
CA PHE A 909 -7.40 6.91 8.25
C PHE A 909 -8.59 7.38 9.11
N GLN A 910 -9.11 8.58 8.89
CA GLN A 910 -10.16 9.19 9.71
C GLN A 910 -11.54 9.10 9.05
N ASP A 911 -11.59 9.21 7.73
CA ASP A 911 -12.82 9.32 6.95
C ASP A 911 -13.21 7.95 6.37
N VAL A 912 -14.49 7.80 5.98
CA VAL A 912 -15.05 6.58 5.38
C VAL A 912 -15.45 6.88 3.94
N VAL A 913 -14.89 6.12 3.00
CA VAL A 913 -15.32 6.18 1.59
C VAL A 913 -16.58 5.35 1.43
N ILE A 914 -17.65 5.97 0.94
CA ILE A 914 -18.95 5.33 0.67
C ILE A 914 -19.21 5.29 -0.85
N PRO A 915 -20.08 4.40 -1.36
CA PRO A 915 -20.44 4.38 -2.77
C PRO A 915 -21.25 5.63 -3.17
N PRO A 916 -21.09 6.15 -4.39
CA PRO A 916 -22.01 7.13 -4.98
C PRO A 916 -23.32 6.46 -5.42
N ARG A 917 -24.42 7.22 -5.46
CA ARG A 917 -25.66 6.78 -6.13
C ARG A 917 -25.63 7.22 -7.59
N THR A 918 -25.93 6.33 -8.54
CA THR A 918 -25.78 6.63 -9.99
C THR A 918 -27.13 6.87 -10.65
N CYS A 919 -27.18 7.63 -11.75
CA CYS A 919 -28.45 7.84 -12.48
C CYS A 919 -28.97 6.55 -13.15
N ASN A 920 -28.11 5.54 -13.27
CA ASN A 920 -28.47 4.23 -13.81
C ASN A 920 -29.07 3.30 -12.74
N THR A 921 -29.09 3.69 -11.45
CA THR A 921 -29.52 2.80 -10.35
C THR A 921 -30.89 2.12 -10.60
N PRO A 922 -31.96 2.81 -11.04
CA PRO A 922 -33.24 2.15 -11.32
C PRO A 922 -33.17 1.07 -12.40
N GLU A 923 -32.51 1.36 -13.52
CA GLU A 923 -32.37 0.43 -14.65
C GLU A 923 -31.42 -0.73 -14.32
N LEU A 924 -30.40 -0.48 -13.49
CA LEU A 924 -29.51 -1.51 -12.94
C LEU A 924 -30.26 -2.50 -12.06
N PHE A 925 -31.13 -2.02 -11.16
CA PHE A 925 -32.00 -2.87 -10.34
C PHE A 925 -32.95 -3.71 -11.19
N GLU A 926 -33.61 -3.10 -12.18
CA GLU A 926 -34.53 -3.84 -13.07
C GLU A 926 -33.80 -4.96 -13.82
N LYS A 927 -32.63 -4.66 -14.39
CA LYS A 927 -31.89 -5.62 -15.22
C LYS A 927 -31.15 -6.68 -14.40
N PHE A 928 -30.43 -6.29 -13.36
CA PHE A 928 -29.48 -7.15 -12.63
C PHE A 928 -29.94 -7.55 -11.21
N ARG A 929 -31.24 -7.39 -10.89
CA ARG A 929 -31.82 -7.60 -9.54
C ARG A 929 -31.26 -8.81 -8.80
N ASN A 930 -31.22 -9.97 -9.46
CA ASN A 930 -30.74 -11.23 -8.90
C ASN A 930 -29.41 -11.64 -9.54
N SER A 931 -28.59 -12.40 -8.82
CA SER A 931 -27.36 -13.00 -9.37
C SER A 931 -27.60 -13.91 -10.59
N ALA A 932 -28.79 -14.52 -10.68
CA ALA A 932 -29.24 -15.28 -11.86
C ALA A 932 -29.35 -14.43 -13.15
N ASN A 933 -29.52 -13.11 -13.03
CA ASN A 933 -29.59 -12.19 -14.16
C ASN A 933 -28.20 -11.67 -14.59
N VAL A 934 -27.14 -12.05 -13.86
CA VAL A 934 -25.76 -11.67 -14.18
C VAL A 934 -25.13 -12.75 -15.04
N ARG A 935 -24.67 -12.39 -16.26
CA ARG A 935 -24.04 -13.34 -17.18
C ARG A 935 -22.67 -13.81 -16.65
N PRO A 936 -22.37 -15.13 -16.61
CA PRO A 936 -21.04 -15.64 -16.29
C PRO A 936 -19.96 -15.08 -17.22
N ALA A 937 -18.77 -14.79 -16.71
CA ALA A 937 -17.68 -14.22 -17.51
C ALA A 937 -17.24 -15.11 -18.69
N SER A 938 -17.42 -16.43 -18.58
CA SER A 938 -17.18 -17.43 -19.64
C SER A 938 -18.13 -17.31 -20.85
N GLU A 939 -19.23 -16.56 -20.71
CA GLU A 939 -20.26 -16.33 -21.75
C GLU A 939 -20.24 -14.88 -22.28
N ARG A 940 -19.37 -14.03 -21.72
CA ARG A 940 -19.21 -12.62 -22.13
C ARG A 940 -18.27 -12.50 -23.33
N LYS A 941 -18.61 -11.63 -24.29
CA LYS A 941 -17.87 -11.48 -25.56
C LYS A 941 -16.91 -10.29 -25.59
N THR A 942 -17.06 -9.35 -24.68
CA THR A 942 -16.20 -8.16 -24.60
C THR A 942 -15.18 -8.34 -23.49
N LEU A 943 -13.88 -8.33 -23.82
CA LEU A 943 -12.78 -8.38 -22.86
C LEU A 943 -12.87 -7.20 -21.90
N ALA A 944 -12.90 -5.99 -22.46
CA ALA A 944 -12.97 -4.76 -21.70
C ALA A 944 -13.73 -3.66 -22.43
N ALA A 945 -14.46 -2.84 -21.68
CA ALA A 945 -15.18 -1.70 -22.22
C ALA A 945 -15.02 -0.44 -21.36
N PHE A 946 -14.85 0.72 -22.00
CA PHE A 946 -14.97 2.02 -21.34
C PHE A 946 -15.66 3.07 -22.22
N THR A 947 -16.63 3.74 -21.60
CA THR A 947 -17.40 4.87 -22.12
C THR A 947 -17.50 5.93 -21.03
N GLY A 948 -17.29 7.20 -21.38
CA GLY A 948 -17.33 8.32 -20.43
C GLY A 948 -16.81 9.62 -21.03
N THR A 949 -17.01 10.72 -20.30
CA THR A 949 -16.48 12.05 -20.66
C THR A 949 -14.98 12.16 -20.32
N TYR A 950 -14.29 13.16 -20.87
CA TYR A 950 -12.86 13.40 -20.64
C TYR A 950 -12.55 14.61 -19.74
N TRP A 951 -13.55 15.18 -19.05
CA TRP A 951 -13.37 16.36 -18.20
C TRP A 951 -12.92 16.04 -16.77
N GLY A 952 -12.23 16.98 -16.11
CA GLY A 952 -11.78 16.88 -14.73
C GLY A 952 -10.48 16.07 -14.54
N VAL A 953 -10.11 15.84 -13.28
CA VAL A 953 -8.79 15.35 -12.84
C VAL A 953 -8.33 14.06 -13.55
N GLY A 954 -9.18 13.03 -13.65
CA GLY A 954 -8.82 11.77 -14.32
C GLY A 954 -9.01 11.76 -15.85
N GLY A 955 -9.19 12.93 -16.48
CA GLY A 955 -9.54 13.01 -17.90
C GLY A 955 -8.42 12.54 -18.85
N ILE A 956 -7.15 12.78 -18.51
CA ILE A 956 -5.98 12.30 -19.26
C ILE A 956 -5.94 10.77 -19.24
N THR A 957 -6.08 10.18 -18.05
CA THR A 957 -6.21 8.73 -17.85
C THR A 957 -7.36 8.15 -18.66
N ARG A 958 -8.53 8.80 -18.69
CA ARG A 958 -9.69 8.39 -19.51
C ARG A 958 -9.41 8.45 -21.02
N ARG A 959 -8.71 9.49 -21.52
CA ARG A 959 -8.24 9.55 -22.92
C ARG A 959 -7.23 8.43 -23.24
N LYS A 960 -6.30 8.13 -22.32
CA LYS A 960 -5.31 7.04 -22.45
C LYS A 960 -5.96 5.64 -22.45
N VAL A 961 -7.05 5.45 -21.70
CA VAL A 961 -7.82 4.19 -21.68
C VAL A 961 -8.48 3.90 -23.04
N VAL A 962 -9.11 4.88 -23.67
CA VAL A 962 -9.82 4.72 -24.96
C VAL A 962 -8.94 4.71 -26.21
N CYS A 963 -7.61 4.87 -26.04
CA CYS A 963 -6.66 4.87 -27.15
C CYS A 963 -6.80 3.59 -28.00
N ASN A 964 -6.87 3.74 -29.33
CA ASN A 964 -6.93 2.60 -30.24
C ASN A 964 -5.54 2.00 -30.41
N ARG A 965 -5.26 0.87 -29.74
CA ARG A 965 -3.93 0.24 -29.70
C ARG A 965 -3.82 -0.83 -30.77
N PHE A 966 -2.70 -0.86 -31.49
CA PHE A 966 -2.43 -1.94 -32.45
C PHE A 966 -2.12 -3.24 -31.69
N GLN A 967 -2.99 -4.25 -31.81
CA GLN A 967 -2.81 -5.52 -31.11
C GLN A 967 -1.57 -6.27 -31.63
N SER A 968 -0.51 -6.28 -30.83
CA SER A 968 0.68 -7.10 -31.07
C SER A 968 0.31 -8.58 -30.96
N ARG A 969 0.22 -9.26 -32.11
CA ARG A 969 -0.16 -10.69 -32.28
C ARG A 969 0.81 -11.72 -31.66
N GLN A 970 1.72 -11.31 -30.77
CA GLN A 970 2.86 -12.13 -30.32
C GLN A 970 2.74 -12.73 -28.91
N VAL A 971 1.57 -12.67 -28.27
CA VAL A 971 1.34 -13.31 -26.95
C VAL A 971 0.18 -14.29 -27.03
N SER A 972 0.44 -15.56 -26.73
CA SER A 972 -0.62 -16.55 -26.47
C SER A 972 -1.33 -16.17 -25.17
N PRO A 973 -2.64 -15.87 -25.17
CA PRO A 973 -3.34 -15.45 -23.96
C PRO A 973 -3.49 -16.63 -22.98
N ALA A 974 -3.43 -16.32 -21.68
CA ALA A 974 -3.84 -17.26 -20.63
C ALA A 974 -5.38 -17.31 -20.54
N LEU A 975 -6.04 -16.20 -20.85
CA LEU A 975 -7.50 -16.10 -20.90
C LEU A 975 -8.04 -16.78 -22.16
N GLN A 976 -8.43 -18.04 -22.03
CA GLN A 976 -9.09 -18.77 -23.10
C GLN A 976 -10.61 -18.61 -22.96
N SER A 977 -11.27 -18.23 -24.05
CA SER A 977 -12.73 -18.11 -24.14
C SER A 977 -13.25 -18.85 -25.38
N GLN A 978 -14.48 -19.32 -25.30
CA GLN A 978 -15.26 -19.85 -26.43
C GLN A 978 -15.68 -18.75 -27.43
N HIS A 979 -15.46 -17.49 -27.11
CA HIS A 979 -15.78 -16.33 -27.93
C HIS A 979 -14.51 -15.56 -28.32
N GLU A 980 -14.50 -14.97 -29.51
CA GLU A 980 -13.48 -13.99 -29.89
C GLU A 980 -13.66 -12.73 -29.03
N LEU A 981 -12.74 -12.52 -28.09
CA LEU A 981 -12.81 -11.43 -27.13
C LEU A 981 -12.39 -10.10 -27.76
N ARG A 982 -13.29 -9.10 -27.72
CA ARG A 982 -13.08 -7.75 -28.28
C ARG A 982 -13.06 -6.67 -27.20
N THR A 983 -12.52 -5.49 -27.51
CA THR A 983 -12.61 -4.31 -26.65
C THR A 983 -13.55 -3.25 -27.21
N VAL A 984 -14.22 -2.49 -26.34
CA VAL A 984 -15.15 -1.42 -26.73
C VAL A 984 -14.75 -0.09 -26.07
N TRP A 985 -14.26 0.85 -26.88
CA TRP A 985 -13.69 2.11 -26.42
C TRP A 985 -14.47 3.32 -26.97
N GLY A 986 -14.81 4.28 -26.10
CA GLY A 986 -15.33 5.60 -26.48
C GLY A 986 -16.73 5.64 -27.13
N SER A 987 -17.38 4.49 -27.30
CA SER A 987 -18.69 4.31 -27.92
C SER A 987 -19.36 3.04 -27.36
N TYR A 988 -20.63 2.78 -27.69
CA TYR A 988 -21.27 1.49 -27.40
C TYR A 988 -20.87 0.37 -28.38
N GLY A 989 -19.99 0.64 -29.36
CA GLY A 989 -19.56 -0.34 -30.35
C GLY A 989 -20.77 -0.95 -31.08
N PRO A 990 -20.98 -2.28 -31.02
CA PRO A 990 -22.12 -2.95 -31.66
C PRO A 990 -23.38 -3.06 -30.77
N TYR A 991 -23.36 -2.52 -29.55
CA TYR A 991 -24.48 -2.60 -28.60
C TYR A 991 -25.39 -1.35 -28.71
N GLY A 992 -26.69 -1.53 -28.42
CA GLY A 992 -27.68 -0.45 -28.48
C GLY A 992 -27.70 0.43 -27.23
N THR A 993 -27.41 -0.16 -26.06
CA THR A 993 -27.50 0.51 -24.75
C THR A 993 -26.25 0.31 -23.90
N TYR A 994 -26.00 1.23 -22.96
CA TYR A 994 -24.92 1.11 -21.98
C TYR A 994 -25.01 -0.16 -21.12
N LEU A 995 -26.23 -0.57 -20.76
CA LEU A 995 -26.47 -1.77 -19.94
C LEU A 995 -26.23 -3.08 -20.70
N GLU A 996 -26.34 -3.10 -22.03
CA GLU A 996 -25.89 -4.23 -22.86
C GLU A 996 -24.36 -4.34 -22.87
N VAL A 997 -23.66 -3.20 -22.93
CA VAL A 997 -22.19 -3.17 -22.84
C VAL A 997 -21.73 -3.77 -21.51
N LEU A 998 -22.32 -3.37 -20.38
CA LEU A 998 -21.95 -3.89 -19.05
C LEU A 998 -22.23 -5.39 -18.89
N GLU A 999 -23.38 -5.86 -19.39
CA GLU A 999 -23.79 -7.27 -19.31
C GLU A 999 -22.81 -8.21 -20.04
N ASP A 1000 -22.28 -7.78 -21.18
CA ASP A 1000 -21.44 -8.61 -22.07
C ASP A 1000 -19.93 -8.31 -21.94
N THR A 1001 -19.53 -7.52 -20.94
CA THR A 1001 -18.12 -7.16 -20.66
C THR A 1001 -17.55 -7.92 -19.46
N ILE A 1002 -16.38 -8.54 -19.60
CA ILE A 1002 -15.67 -9.24 -18.51
C ILE A 1002 -15.06 -8.23 -17.53
N PHE A 1003 -14.22 -7.33 -18.05
CA PHE A 1003 -13.46 -6.37 -17.26
C PHE A 1003 -13.93 -4.92 -17.52
N CYS A 1004 -14.26 -4.19 -16.47
CA CYS A 1004 -14.70 -2.80 -16.58
C CYS A 1004 -13.63 -1.85 -16.02
N PRO A 1005 -12.78 -1.25 -16.88
CA PRO A 1005 -11.94 -0.11 -16.50
C PRO A 1005 -12.71 0.96 -15.72
N VAL A 1006 -12.18 1.26 -14.54
CA VAL A 1006 -12.60 2.35 -13.64
C VAL A 1006 -11.41 3.30 -13.49
N PRO A 1007 -11.10 4.10 -14.52
CA PRO A 1007 -10.21 5.24 -14.35
C PRO A 1007 -10.86 6.29 -13.43
N GLU A 1008 -10.03 7.12 -12.80
CA GLU A 1008 -10.46 8.25 -11.97
C GLU A 1008 -11.46 9.15 -12.70
N GLY A 1009 -12.52 9.54 -12.00
CA GLY A 1009 -13.53 10.46 -12.55
C GLY A 1009 -13.13 11.92 -12.38
N VAL A 1010 -14.12 12.78 -12.19
CA VAL A 1010 -13.97 14.25 -12.16
C VAL A 1010 -13.34 14.74 -10.86
N ALA A 1011 -13.61 14.05 -9.76
CA ALA A 1011 -13.21 14.41 -8.39
C ALA A 1011 -12.59 13.21 -7.65
N GLY A 1012 -11.75 12.43 -8.34
CA GLY A 1012 -11.11 11.21 -7.81
C GLY A 1012 -11.98 9.95 -7.88
N TRP A 1013 -13.29 10.06 -7.66
CA TRP A 1013 -14.22 8.93 -7.70
C TRP A 1013 -14.94 8.79 -9.06
N SER A 1014 -15.54 7.62 -9.33
CA SER A 1014 -16.23 7.31 -10.59
C SER A 1014 -17.51 6.48 -10.36
N PRO A 1015 -18.70 6.91 -10.83
CA PRO A 1015 -19.95 6.16 -10.66
C PRO A 1015 -19.91 4.80 -11.38
N ARG A 1016 -19.08 4.67 -12.42
CA ARG A 1016 -18.86 3.43 -13.18
C ARG A 1016 -18.46 2.25 -12.31
N LEU A 1017 -17.85 2.49 -11.13
CA LEU A 1017 -17.53 1.43 -10.18
C LEU A 1017 -18.78 0.68 -9.70
N VAL A 1018 -19.83 1.42 -9.35
CA VAL A 1018 -21.08 0.87 -8.83
C VAL A 1018 -21.81 0.12 -9.94
N ASP A 1019 -21.95 0.75 -11.11
CA ASP A 1019 -22.55 0.14 -12.31
C ASP A 1019 -21.85 -1.18 -12.69
N ALA A 1020 -20.51 -1.21 -12.68
CA ALA A 1020 -19.73 -2.39 -13.02
C ALA A 1020 -19.92 -3.53 -12.02
N VAL A 1021 -19.82 -3.26 -10.72
CA VAL A 1021 -19.99 -4.27 -9.67
C VAL A 1021 -21.41 -4.82 -9.68
N TYR A 1022 -22.45 -3.99 -9.84
CA TYR A 1022 -23.82 -4.50 -9.82
C TYR A 1022 -24.14 -5.38 -11.04
N ALA A 1023 -23.57 -5.06 -12.21
CA ALA A 1023 -23.64 -5.87 -13.43
C ALA A 1023 -22.70 -7.11 -13.44
N GLY A 1024 -21.96 -7.38 -12.36
CA GLY A 1024 -21.01 -8.49 -12.27
C GLY A 1024 -19.80 -8.36 -13.22
N CYS A 1025 -19.45 -7.13 -13.63
CA CYS A 1025 -18.29 -6.83 -14.44
C CYS A 1025 -17.09 -6.51 -13.52
N ILE A 1026 -15.96 -7.19 -13.70
CA ILE A 1026 -14.81 -7.09 -12.79
C ILE A 1026 -14.17 -5.69 -12.91
N PRO A 1027 -14.12 -4.87 -11.84
CA PRO A 1027 -13.52 -3.55 -11.90
C PRO A 1027 -12.03 -3.63 -12.22
N VAL A 1028 -11.55 -2.74 -13.10
CA VAL A 1028 -10.12 -2.56 -13.38
C VAL A 1028 -9.71 -1.15 -12.99
N PHE A 1029 -9.15 -1.01 -11.81
CA PHE A 1029 -8.66 0.26 -11.28
C PHE A 1029 -7.37 0.69 -11.99
N ILE A 1030 -7.27 1.96 -12.33
CA ILE A 1030 -6.13 2.54 -13.05
C ILE A 1030 -5.40 3.55 -12.16
N GLY A 1031 -4.15 3.26 -11.79
CA GLY A 1031 -3.39 4.06 -10.83
C GLY A 1031 -3.79 3.83 -9.37
N GLN A 1032 -3.27 4.66 -8.46
CA GLN A 1032 -3.40 4.48 -7.00
C GLN A 1032 -3.95 5.72 -6.26
N ALA A 1033 -4.38 6.77 -6.95
CA ALA A 1033 -4.68 8.08 -6.34
C ALA A 1033 -5.98 8.13 -5.50
N ALA A 1034 -6.81 7.09 -5.48
CA ALA A 1034 -8.06 7.07 -4.72
C ALA A 1034 -8.33 5.73 -4.03
N GLN A 1035 -8.82 5.78 -2.80
CA GLN A 1035 -9.45 4.64 -2.13
C GLN A 1035 -10.87 4.41 -2.66
N HIS A 1036 -11.25 3.14 -2.72
CA HIS A 1036 -12.58 2.70 -3.14
C HIS A 1036 -13.51 2.58 -1.92
N PRO A 1037 -14.85 2.50 -2.12
CA PRO A 1037 -15.78 2.36 -1.01
C PRO A 1037 -15.41 1.20 -0.07
N PHE A 1038 -15.48 1.47 1.23
CA PHE A 1038 -15.16 0.52 2.31
C PHE A 1038 -13.81 -0.19 2.17
N HIS A 1039 -12.80 0.50 1.61
CA HIS A 1039 -11.46 -0.06 1.35
C HIS A 1039 -10.82 -0.77 2.56
N ASP A 1040 -11.06 -0.30 3.79
CA ASP A 1040 -10.54 -0.90 5.02
C ASP A 1040 -11.26 -2.18 5.45
N MET A 1041 -12.47 -2.41 4.93
CA MET A 1041 -13.25 -3.60 5.19
C MET A 1041 -13.15 -4.61 4.06
N LEU A 1042 -13.28 -4.17 2.80
CA LEU A 1042 -13.25 -5.02 1.61
C LEU A 1042 -11.82 -5.20 1.07
N ASP A 1043 -11.40 -6.44 0.90
CA ASP A 1043 -10.18 -6.80 0.19
C ASP A 1043 -10.43 -6.83 -1.33
N TRP A 1044 -10.49 -5.63 -1.92
CA TRP A 1044 -10.73 -5.40 -3.34
C TRP A 1044 -9.82 -6.24 -4.27
N ALA A 1045 -8.62 -6.62 -3.83
CA ALA A 1045 -7.70 -7.44 -4.62
C ALA A 1045 -8.21 -8.87 -4.90
N GLN A 1046 -9.25 -9.33 -4.20
CA GLN A 1046 -9.86 -10.65 -4.46
C GLN A 1046 -10.90 -10.65 -5.59
N PHE A 1047 -11.35 -9.47 -6.03
CA PHE A 1047 -12.48 -9.34 -6.96
C PHE A 1047 -12.37 -8.14 -7.92
N SER A 1048 -11.17 -7.57 -8.07
CA SER A 1048 -10.85 -6.50 -9.01
C SER A 1048 -9.39 -6.62 -9.49
N VAL A 1049 -9.08 -5.96 -10.60
CA VAL A 1049 -7.72 -5.84 -11.13
C VAL A 1049 -7.21 -4.41 -10.88
N THR A 1050 -5.94 -4.25 -10.51
CA THR A 1050 -5.29 -2.94 -10.44
C THR A 1050 -4.19 -2.87 -11.49
N VAL A 1051 -4.26 -1.89 -12.38
CA VAL A 1051 -3.29 -1.64 -13.45
C VAL A 1051 -2.58 -0.32 -13.20
N ASP A 1052 -1.25 -0.39 -13.12
CA ASP A 1052 -0.40 0.80 -13.02
C ASP A 1052 -0.52 1.66 -14.30
N ARG A 1053 -0.45 3.00 -14.15
CA ARG A 1053 -0.50 3.93 -15.29
C ARG A 1053 0.64 3.69 -16.28
N GLU A 1054 1.82 3.29 -15.80
CA GLU A 1054 2.96 2.87 -16.65
C GLU A 1054 2.53 1.75 -17.63
N ASN A 1055 1.63 0.85 -17.21
CA ASN A 1055 1.15 -0.31 -17.97
C ASN A 1055 -0.13 -0.06 -18.78
N LEU A 1056 -0.66 1.16 -18.86
CA LEU A 1056 -1.89 1.46 -19.62
C LEU A 1056 -1.82 1.08 -21.10
N GLN A 1057 -0.66 1.24 -21.75
CA GLN A 1057 -0.46 0.80 -23.14
C GLN A 1057 -0.50 -0.72 -23.31
N ARG A 1058 -0.34 -1.47 -22.20
CA ARG A 1058 -0.38 -2.94 -22.13
C ARG A 1058 -1.68 -3.46 -21.53
N LEU A 1059 -2.68 -2.62 -21.28
CA LEU A 1059 -3.92 -2.98 -20.57
C LEU A 1059 -4.54 -4.29 -21.08
N GLU A 1060 -4.73 -4.43 -22.39
CA GLU A 1060 -5.27 -5.66 -23.00
C GLU A 1060 -4.41 -6.90 -22.72
N ARG A 1061 -3.07 -6.77 -22.78
CA ARG A 1061 -2.13 -7.86 -22.47
C ARG A 1061 -2.16 -8.24 -20.99
N VAL A 1062 -2.36 -7.27 -20.09
CA VAL A 1062 -2.53 -7.54 -18.65
C VAL A 1062 -3.83 -8.31 -18.40
N LEU A 1063 -4.94 -7.88 -18.99
CA LEU A 1063 -6.24 -8.56 -18.84
C LEU A 1063 -6.25 -9.97 -19.45
N LEU A 1064 -5.56 -10.18 -20.58
CA LEU A 1064 -5.39 -11.49 -21.20
C LEU A 1064 -4.39 -12.43 -20.48
N SER A 1065 -3.70 -11.94 -19.44
CA SER A 1065 -2.76 -12.74 -18.64
C SER A 1065 -3.42 -13.54 -17.50
N TYR A 1066 -4.68 -13.23 -17.19
CA TYR A 1066 -5.51 -14.00 -16.24
C TYR A 1066 -6.07 -15.27 -16.89
N THR A 1067 -6.32 -16.33 -16.11
CA THR A 1067 -7.07 -17.51 -16.59
C THR A 1067 -8.58 -17.29 -16.49
N MET A 1068 -9.38 -18.11 -17.20
CA MET A 1068 -10.84 -18.03 -17.07
C MET A 1068 -11.31 -18.43 -15.66
N ASP A 1069 -10.62 -19.37 -15.01
CA ASP A 1069 -10.94 -19.80 -13.63
C ASP A 1069 -10.67 -18.67 -12.62
N GLU A 1070 -9.56 -17.93 -12.77
CA GLU A 1070 -9.27 -16.69 -12.03
C GLU A 1070 -10.39 -15.65 -12.20
N VAL A 1071 -10.87 -15.47 -13.43
CA VAL A 1071 -11.89 -14.50 -13.79
C VAL A 1071 -13.26 -14.88 -13.22
N LEU A 1072 -13.67 -16.15 -13.34
CA LEU A 1072 -14.91 -16.66 -12.75
C LEU A 1072 -14.88 -16.58 -11.21
N GLU A 1073 -13.73 -16.84 -10.59
CA GLU A 1073 -13.55 -16.72 -9.14
C GLU A 1073 -13.62 -15.26 -8.66
N MET A 1074 -12.97 -14.32 -9.36
CA MET A 1074 -13.10 -12.89 -9.10
C MET A 1074 -14.56 -12.43 -9.24
N GLN A 1075 -15.27 -12.89 -10.28
CA GLN A 1075 -16.69 -12.58 -10.48
C GLN A 1075 -17.56 -13.17 -9.35
N ARG A 1076 -17.33 -14.42 -8.95
CA ARG A 1076 -18.05 -15.07 -7.84
C ARG A 1076 -17.87 -14.29 -6.52
N LYS A 1077 -16.66 -13.85 -6.22
CA LYS A 1077 -16.37 -13.03 -5.02
C LYS A 1077 -17.01 -11.66 -5.09
N LEU A 1078 -16.96 -10.99 -6.24
CA LEU A 1078 -17.66 -9.72 -6.48
C LEU A 1078 -19.16 -9.84 -6.16
N MET A 1079 -19.81 -10.93 -6.58
CA MET A 1079 -21.24 -11.17 -6.32
C MET A 1079 -21.59 -11.33 -4.83
N LEU A 1080 -20.65 -11.72 -3.95
CA LEU A 1080 -20.90 -11.87 -2.52
C LEU A 1080 -20.94 -10.54 -1.74
N VAL A 1081 -20.46 -9.45 -2.37
CA VAL A 1081 -20.33 -8.11 -1.76
C VAL A 1081 -20.98 -6.99 -2.57
N ARG A 1082 -21.61 -7.27 -3.72
CA ARG A 1082 -22.19 -6.24 -4.62
C ARG A 1082 -23.21 -5.32 -3.94
N GLU A 1083 -24.01 -5.85 -3.01
CA GLU A 1083 -25.05 -5.09 -2.30
C GLU A 1083 -24.45 -4.01 -1.38
N ALA A 1084 -23.16 -4.11 -1.03
CA ALA A 1084 -22.45 -3.06 -0.30
C ALA A 1084 -22.40 -1.73 -1.05
N LEU A 1085 -22.56 -1.73 -2.39
CA LEU A 1085 -22.29 -0.57 -3.24
C LEU A 1085 -23.54 0.10 -3.81
N VAL A 1086 -24.74 -0.41 -3.55
CA VAL A 1086 -25.98 0.04 -4.19
C VAL A 1086 -27.05 0.39 -3.17
N TYR A 1087 -27.68 1.55 -3.35
CA TYR A 1087 -28.76 2.05 -2.51
C TYR A 1087 -30.12 1.61 -3.05
N PRO A 1088 -31.10 1.23 -2.20
CA PRO A 1088 -32.44 0.81 -2.64
C PRO A 1088 -33.22 1.93 -3.36
N LEU A 1089 -34.37 1.55 -3.91
CA LEU A 1089 -35.32 2.44 -4.56
C LEU A 1089 -36.50 2.75 -3.62
N ASP A 1090 -36.95 4.01 -3.65
CA ASP A 1090 -38.27 4.50 -3.21
C ASP A 1090 -38.95 3.76 -2.04
N GLY A 1091 -38.55 4.08 -0.79
CA GLY A 1091 -39.22 3.56 0.42
C GLY A 1091 -39.18 2.05 0.68
N GLU A 1092 -38.63 1.21 -0.22
CA GLU A 1092 -38.45 -0.23 0.03
C GLU A 1092 -37.39 -0.53 1.12
N ALA A 1093 -36.68 0.50 1.62
CA ALA A 1093 -35.77 0.46 2.77
C ALA A 1093 -36.33 -0.23 4.02
N ALA A 1094 -37.65 -0.16 4.24
CA ALA A 1094 -38.33 -0.84 5.36
C ALA A 1094 -38.73 -2.30 5.04
N SER A 1095 -38.57 -2.75 3.80
CA SER A 1095 -38.91 -4.10 3.32
C SER A 1095 -37.69 -4.93 2.92
N MET A 1096 -36.62 -4.29 2.48
CA MET A 1096 -35.26 -4.85 2.38
C MET A 1096 -34.49 -4.41 3.63
N GLY A 1097 -34.43 -5.27 4.65
CA GLY A 1097 -33.77 -4.93 5.91
C GLY A 1097 -32.27 -4.72 5.74
N GLU A 1098 -31.80 -3.50 5.49
CA GLU A 1098 -30.37 -3.20 5.28
C GLU A 1098 -29.49 -3.60 6.47
N THR A 1099 -30.06 -3.58 7.69
CA THR A 1099 -29.42 -4.07 8.92
C THR A 1099 -29.20 -5.59 8.93
N GLU A 1100 -29.92 -6.36 8.10
CA GLU A 1100 -29.76 -7.82 7.92
C GLU A 1100 -29.03 -8.17 6.60
N GLU A 1101 -29.21 -7.40 5.52
CA GLU A 1101 -28.70 -7.75 4.17
C GLU A 1101 -27.31 -7.20 3.81
N ARG A 1102 -26.72 -6.30 4.62
CA ARG A 1102 -25.38 -5.69 4.44
C ARG A 1102 -25.32 -4.66 3.28
N GLY A 1103 -26.29 -3.75 3.24
CA GLY A 1103 -26.34 -2.59 2.32
C GLY A 1103 -25.37 -1.45 2.70
N PRO A 1104 -25.28 -0.37 1.91
CA PRO A 1104 -24.27 0.68 2.09
C PRO A 1104 -24.25 1.32 3.48
N GLU A 1105 -25.42 1.51 4.12
CA GLU A 1105 -25.51 2.06 5.49
C GLU A 1105 -24.77 1.16 6.49
N TRP A 1106 -25.03 -0.15 6.41
CA TRP A 1106 -24.45 -1.15 7.30
C TRP A 1106 -22.90 -1.10 7.25
N TRP A 1107 -22.33 -1.01 6.04
CA TRP A 1107 -20.88 -0.88 5.87
C TRP A 1107 -20.35 0.46 6.36
N ALA A 1108 -21.05 1.57 6.10
CA ALA A 1108 -20.65 2.90 6.57
C ALA A 1108 -20.64 3.00 8.10
N MET A 1109 -21.64 2.42 8.77
CA MET A 1109 -21.77 2.37 10.23
C MET A 1109 -20.68 1.50 10.87
N HIS A 1110 -20.44 0.30 10.35
CA HIS A 1110 -19.37 -0.58 10.85
C HIS A 1110 -17.96 -0.02 10.56
N ALA A 1111 -17.72 0.57 9.38
CA ALA A 1111 -16.47 1.26 9.08
C ALA A 1111 -16.24 2.44 10.04
N SER A 1112 -17.27 3.24 10.31
CA SER A 1112 -17.20 4.35 11.27
C SER A 1112 -16.92 3.89 12.69
N ARG A 1113 -17.50 2.76 13.11
CA ARG A 1113 -17.19 2.16 14.41
C ARG A 1113 -15.74 1.66 14.48
N MET A 1114 -15.20 1.09 13.41
CA MET A 1114 -13.76 0.78 13.33
C MET A 1114 -12.90 2.07 13.42
N ARG A 1115 -13.29 3.16 12.75
CA ARG A 1115 -12.60 4.47 12.86
C ARG A 1115 -12.64 5.04 14.28
N TRP A 1116 -13.78 4.99 14.95
CA TRP A 1116 -13.95 5.47 16.33
C TRP A 1116 -13.17 4.62 17.35
N LEU A 1117 -13.20 3.29 17.22
CA LEU A 1117 -12.40 2.38 18.07
C LEU A 1117 -10.89 2.54 17.84
N THR A 1118 -10.49 3.24 16.76
CA THR A 1118 -9.09 3.60 16.53
C THR A 1118 -8.68 4.71 17.48
N LYS A 1119 -7.95 4.34 18.54
CA LYS A 1119 -7.20 5.24 19.42
C LYS A 1119 -6.07 5.91 18.62
N TYR A 1120 -6.41 6.98 17.93
CA TYR A 1120 -5.45 8.03 17.62
C TYR A 1120 -4.76 8.47 18.93
N PRO A 1121 -3.45 8.80 18.92
CA PRO A 1121 -2.79 9.38 20.08
C PRO A 1121 -3.58 10.60 20.59
N GLY A 1122 -4.25 10.41 21.73
CA GLY A 1122 -5.32 11.31 22.16
C GLY A 1122 -4.79 12.68 22.63
N PRO A 1123 -5.56 13.77 22.46
CA PRO A 1123 -5.13 15.12 22.85
C PRO A 1123 -4.86 15.27 24.37
N GLY A 1124 -5.35 14.34 25.19
CA GLY A 1124 -5.13 14.28 26.65
C GLY A 1124 -3.94 13.44 27.11
N VAL A 1125 -3.15 12.82 26.20
CA VAL A 1125 -1.86 12.17 26.56
C VAL A 1125 -0.73 13.21 26.65
N VAL A 1126 -1.09 14.50 26.45
CA VAL A 1126 -0.23 15.69 26.50
C VAL A 1126 -0.64 16.58 27.67
N ASP A 1127 -0.03 16.35 28.84
CA ASP A 1127 0.03 17.39 29.87
C ASP A 1127 1.03 18.48 29.41
N ARG A 1128 0.74 19.76 29.68
CA ARG A 1128 1.67 20.87 29.43
C ARG A 1128 2.55 21.12 30.67
N PRO A 1129 3.88 20.93 30.60
CA PRO A 1129 4.80 21.43 31.62
C PRO A 1129 5.48 22.75 31.19
N ASP A 1130 4.79 23.60 30.42
CA ASP A 1130 5.09 25.02 30.27
C ASP A 1130 3.93 25.84 30.87
N GLY A 1131 4.06 26.16 32.16
CA GLY A 1131 3.07 26.91 32.94
C GLY A 1131 2.99 28.39 32.54
N LEU A 1132 2.52 28.67 31.33
CA LEU A 1132 2.21 30.00 30.84
C LEU A 1132 0.78 30.04 30.27
N LEU A 1133 0.08 31.12 30.64
CA LEU A 1133 -1.31 31.47 30.28
C LEU A 1133 -1.48 31.69 28.76
#